data_AF-A0A517XSM5-F1
#
_entry.id   AF-A0A517XSM5-F1
#
_cell.length_a   1.000
_cell.length_b   1.000
_cell.length_c   1.000
_cell.angle_alpha   90.00
_cell.angle_beta   90.00
_cell.angle_gamma   90.00
#
_symmetry.space_group_name_H-M   'P 1'
#
loop_
_entity.id
_entity.type
_entity.pdbx_description
1 polymer ?
#
loop_
_entity_poly.entity_id
_entity_poly.type
_entity_poly.pdbx_seq_one_letter_code
_entity_poly.pdbx_strand_id
1 'polypeptide(L)'
;MLTTALDRLAELAAPGGGWGYQPGQPAHLEPTALAVLALSADRTRYATVIDAGVAAIEANRAADGTYRLTRGRPQAVWPTALVLFAEQALGLGADRLATTADVLLRSESRAIDGADEKDMAFDIDLTLKGWGWAEANFAWVEPTAWACLALRAAGKGSHPRVAEGLKLLLDRAFDSGGANYGNRIVLGKSTEPIPGPTAVLVLALQGVPDEPRVDAARGYLRVHAAKSTDLEHLAWAKLALAADPTDSAAFLPELDQRIAGALSEEIHRTDGLGAGPYRLALAGLALNTAARHPFRLADKPTVGVGAGPRQQPQAPPTPPLMERLKGKVRNWVLGKLSNVRPLPESSAVHIARAADYDAPLADILATQYEHFRAAVPLAGKRVVLKPNLVEYRREKVINTDPRVVDAVITLCKKEGAAEVVVAEGPGHWRNVQFLVKESGLGAVLEKHGVRFVDINHDEPVKLPNMGRLTGLDHLYLSRTVASAEVLISLPKLKTHHWAGATLSLKNLFGTLPGICYGWPKNELHWRGIPNSIVDIACTCTPHLAIVDGIVGMEGDGPLMGTAKTVGALIMGADLVAVDATCCRLMHLPPERVPTLVLAALKRLGRLKEADIPQLGVPIAALATPFEWPPRIEEQLLTVEKAAAVKV
;
A
#
# COMPACT_ATOMS: atom_id res chain seq x y z
N MET A 1 22.74 -15.85 15.45
CA MET A 1 21.63 -15.14 14.79
C MET A 1 21.42 -15.56 13.35
N LEU A 2 22.42 -15.55 12.45
CA LEU A 2 22.21 -15.99 11.05
C LEU A 2 21.59 -17.38 10.94
N THR A 3 22.20 -18.41 11.54
CA THR A 3 21.67 -19.78 11.53
C THR A 3 20.26 -19.85 12.11
N THR A 4 20.01 -19.18 13.22
CA THR A 4 18.68 -19.06 13.85
C THR A 4 17.63 -18.46 12.89
N ALA A 5 18.00 -17.42 12.15
CA ALA A 5 17.12 -16.79 11.16
C ALA A 5 16.77 -17.75 10.02
N LEU A 6 17.77 -18.45 9.48
CA LEU A 6 17.59 -19.40 8.38
C LEU A 6 16.82 -20.66 8.80
N ASP A 7 17.08 -21.19 10.00
CA ASP A 7 16.32 -22.31 10.56
C ASP A 7 14.86 -21.93 10.73
N ARG A 8 14.60 -20.77 11.36
CA ARG A 8 13.23 -20.28 11.53
C ARG A 8 12.54 -20.04 10.18
N LEU A 9 13.26 -19.49 9.21
CA LEU A 9 12.74 -19.30 7.86
C LEU A 9 12.35 -20.65 7.22
N ALA A 10 13.20 -21.67 7.33
CA ALA A 10 12.92 -23.00 6.81
C ALA A 10 11.71 -23.65 7.48
N GLU A 11 11.55 -23.49 8.80
CA GLU A 11 10.37 -23.97 9.55
C GLU A 11 9.05 -23.33 9.09
N LEU A 12 9.10 -22.09 8.60
CA LEU A 12 7.94 -21.32 8.16
C LEU A 12 7.53 -21.61 6.71
N ALA A 13 8.20 -22.54 6.02
CA ALA A 13 7.80 -22.95 4.68
C ALA A 13 6.37 -23.52 4.68
N ALA A 14 5.59 -23.13 3.68
CA ALA A 14 4.23 -23.64 3.53
C ALA A 14 4.25 -25.13 3.15
N PRO A 15 3.21 -25.92 3.50
CA PRO A 15 3.15 -27.35 3.19
C PRO A 15 3.32 -27.69 1.69
N GLY A 16 2.89 -26.78 0.80
CA GLY A 16 3.05 -26.92 -0.65
C GLY A 16 4.36 -26.38 -1.22
N GLY A 17 5.31 -26.01 -0.35
CA GLY A 17 6.52 -25.26 -0.72
C GLY A 17 6.29 -23.75 -0.76
N GLY A 18 7.39 -23.01 -0.70
CA GLY A 18 7.36 -21.55 -0.73
C GLY A 18 6.96 -20.89 0.61
N TRP A 19 6.86 -19.56 0.58
CA TRP A 19 6.60 -18.74 1.77
C TRP A 19 5.63 -17.59 1.47
N GLY A 20 4.76 -17.27 2.43
CA GLY A 20 3.99 -16.03 2.45
C GLY A 20 4.74 -14.88 3.13
N TYR A 21 4.12 -13.71 3.25
CA TYR A 21 4.72 -12.57 3.98
C TYR A 21 4.66 -12.76 5.49
N GLN A 22 3.64 -13.47 5.98
CA GLN A 22 3.43 -13.83 7.37
C GLN A 22 3.36 -15.35 7.55
N PRO A 23 3.70 -15.87 8.74
CA PRO A 23 3.54 -17.29 9.07
C PRO A 23 2.14 -17.81 8.75
N GLY A 24 2.06 -18.99 8.13
CA GLY A 24 0.79 -19.65 7.79
C GLY A 24 0.06 -19.07 6.58
N GLN A 25 0.54 -17.98 5.96
CA GLN A 25 0.03 -17.55 4.66
C GLN A 25 0.46 -18.51 3.55
N PRO A 26 -0.36 -18.72 2.51
CA PRO A 26 0.08 -19.48 1.34
C PRO A 26 1.23 -18.76 0.62
N ALA A 27 1.96 -19.47 -0.23
CA ALA A 27 3.15 -18.91 -0.87
C ALA A 27 2.85 -17.67 -1.74
N HIS A 28 3.76 -16.70 -1.68
CA HIS A 28 3.86 -15.53 -2.55
C HIS A 28 5.24 -15.49 -3.21
N LEU A 29 5.32 -14.91 -4.41
CA LEU A 29 6.54 -14.93 -5.22
C LEU A 29 7.71 -14.19 -4.57
N GLU A 30 7.49 -12.99 -4.01
CA GLU A 30 8.57 -12.21 -3.41
C GLU A 30 9.19 -12.84 -2.15
N PRO A 31 8.42 -13.14 -1.08
CA PRO A 31 8.99 -13.81 0.08
C PRO A 31 9.61 -15.15 -0.29
N THR A 32 9.04 -15.89 -1.25
CA THR A 32 9.62 -17.16 -1.71
C THR A 32 10.96 -16.96 -2.42
N ALA A 33 11.05 -16.01 -3.34
CA ALA A 33 12.28 -15.70 -4.08
C ALA A 33 13.41 -15.26 -3.14
N LEU A 34 13.11 -14.40 -2.16
CA LEU A 34 14.09 -13.97 -1.17
C LEU A 34 14.46 -15.09 -0.20
N ALA A 35 13.50 -15.95 0.18
CA ALA A 35 13.76 -17.05 1.09
C ALA A 35 14.68 -18.11 0.47
N VAL A 36 14.44 -18.53 -0.78
CA VAL A 36 15.33 -19.49 -1.47
C VAL A 36 16.73 -18.90 -1.66
N LEU A 37 16.84 -17.59 -1.93
CA LEU A 37 18.12 -16.89 -1.99
C LEU A 37 18.84 -16.95 -0.65
N ALA A 38 18.16 -16.63 0.46
CA ALA A 38 18.73 -16.63 1.80
C ALA A 38 19.22 -18.02 2.20
N LEU A 39 18.37 -19.04 2.04
CA LEU A 39 18.67 -20.43 2.39
C LEU A 39 19.78 -21.02 1.51
N SER A 40 19.95 -20.53 0.27
CA SER A 40 21.02 -21.01 -0.59
C SER A 40 22.44 -20.73 -0.08
N ALA A 41 22.58 -19.94 1.00
CA ALA A 41 23.85 -19.80 1.74
C ALA A 41 24.39 -21.16 2.23
N ASP A 42 23.50 -22.10 2.55
CA ASP A 42 23.81 -23.48 2.94
C ASP A 42 22.89 -24.45 2.17
N ARG A 43 23.17 -24.60 0.87
CA ARG A 43 22.33 -25.42 -0.02
C ARG A 43 22.22 -26.87 0.45
N THR A 44 23.26 -27.41 1.08
CA THR A 44 23.26 -28.80 1.56
C THR A 44 22.26 -28.97 2.69
N ARG A 45 22.26 -28.05 3.67
CA ARG A 45 21.35 -28.11 4.82
C ARG A 45 19.88 -27.91 4.43
N TYR A 46 19.60 -27.00 3.51
CA TYR A 46 18.23 -26.59 3.18
C TYR A 46 17.72 -27.10 1.83
N ALA A 47 18.41 -28.08 1.21
CA ALA A 47 18.15 -28.56 -0.15
C ALA A 47 16.66 -28.82 -0.43
N THR A 48 16.01 -29.63 0.41
CA THR A 48 14.59 -30.00 0.25
C THR A 48 13.66 -28.79 0.26
N VAL A 49 13.90 -27.83 1.15
CA VAL A 49 13.04 -26.65 1.29
C VAL A 49 13.30 -25.64 0.16
N ILE A 50 14.55 -25.53 -0.30
CA ILE A 50 14.91 -24.74 -1.48
C ILE A 50 14.20 -25.31 -2.73
N ASP A 51 14.28 -26.62 -2.95
CA ASP A 51 13.66 -27.28 -4.11
C ASP A 51 12.15 -27.10 -4.12
N ALA A 52 11.50 -27.25 -2.95
CA ALA A 52 10.06 -26.99 -2.80
C ALA A 52 9.72 -25.52 -3.05
N GLY A 53 10.57 -24.59 -2.61
CA GLY A 53 10.42 -23.15 -2.88
C GLY A 53 10.54 -22.80 -4.37
N VAL A 54 11.51 -23.39 -5.07
CA VAL A 54 11.69 -23.21 -6.53
C VAL A 54 10.50 -23.80 -7.29
N ALA A 55 9.99 -24.97 -6.88
CA ALA A 55 8.79 -25.56 -7.47
C ALA A 55 7.55 -24.66 -7.27
N ALA A 56 7.40 -24.02 -6.10
CA ALA A 56 6.31 -23.08 -5.83
C ALA A 56 6.40 -21.80 -6.68
N ILE A 57 7.61 -21.32 -6.98
CA ILE A 57 7.83 -20.23 -7.95
C ILE A 57 7.40 -20.68 -9.35
N GLU A 58 7.85 -21.85 -9.79
CA GLU A 58 7.55 -22.37 -11.13
C GLU A 58 6.05 -22.60 -11.35
N ALA A 59 5.32 -23.01 -10.32
CA ALA A 59 3.85 -23.16 -10.38
C ALA A 59 3.11 -21.85 -10.73
N ASN A 60 3.78 -20.70 -10.65
CA ASN A 60 3.25 -19.38 -10.97
C ASN A 60 3.82 -18.81 -12.29
N ARG A 61 4.57 -19.61 -13.05
CA ARG A 61 5.07 -19.25 -14.37
C ARG A 61 3.94 -19.25 -15.39
N ALA A 62 3.78 -18.13 -16.09
CA ALA A 62 2.84 -18.03 -17.20
C ALA A 62 3.48 -18.51 -18.52
N ALA A 63 2.63 -18.84 -19.50
CA ALA A 63 3.08 -19.33 -20.81
C ALA A 63 3.97 -18.34 -21.57
N ASP A 64 3.82 -17.03 -21.30
CA ASP A 64 4.65 -15.99 -21.88
C ASP A 64 6.04 -15.88 -21.25
N GLY A 65 6.32 -16.59 -20.15
CA GLY A 65 7.61 -16.56 -19.42
C GLY A 65 7.66 -15.56 -18.25
N THR A 66 6.56 -14.86 -17.97
CA THR A 66 6.43 -14.01 -16.77
C THR A 66 6.01 -14.82 -15.54
N TYR A 67 6.14 -14.22 -14.37
CA TYR A 67 5.67 -14.79 -13.11
C TYR A 67 4.60 -13.90 -12.48
N ARG A 68 3.45 -14.50 -12.20
CA ARG A 68 2.27 -13.84 -11.64
C ARG A 68 1.70 -14.73 -10.55
N LEU A 69 1.24 -14.14 -9.44
CA LEU A 69 0.53 -14.92 -8.45
C LEU A 69 -0.76 -15.46 -9.07
N THR A 70 -0.88 -16.79 -9.26
CA THR A 70 -2.00 -17.44 -9.99
C THR A 70 -3.37 -17.10 -9.39
N ARG A 71 -3.40 -16.97 -8.06
CA ARG A 71 -4.55 -16.59 -7.24
C ARG A 71 -4.69 -15.07 -7.03
N GLY A 72 -3.71 -14.30 -7.50
CA GLY A 72 -3.69 -12.84 -7.43
C GLY A 72 -4.28 -12.19 -8.67
N ARG A 73 -3.96 -10.91 -8.83
CA ARG A 73 -4.37 -10.15 -10.01
C ARG A 73 -3.43 -10.46 -11.19
N PRO A 74 -3.93 -10.86 -12.37
CA PRO A 74 -3.07 -11.26 -13.49
C PRO A 74 -2.23 -10.10 -14.06
N GLN A 75 -2.67 -8.86 -13.91
CA GLN A 75 -1.87 -7.71 -14.35
C GLN A 75 -0.66 -7.45 -13.44
N ALA A 76 -0.62 -7.97 -12.20
CA ALA A 76 0.47 -7.73 -11.26
C ALA A 76 1.70 -8.58 -11.61
N VAL A 77 2.52 -8.06 -12.54
CA VAL A 77 3.65 -8.77 -13.17
C VAL A 77 5.01 -8.45 -12.55
N TRP A 78 5.06 -7.48 -11.63
CA TRP A 78 6.29 -7.00 -10.97
C TRP A 78 7.17 -8.10 -10.33
N PRO A 79 6.66 -9.25 -9.82
CA PRO A 79 7.53 -10.27 -9.24
C PRO A 79 8.45 -10.93 -10.27
N THR A 80 8.16 -10.80 -11.57
CA THR A 80 8.95 -11.41 -12.66
C THR A 80 10.44 -11.04 -12.58
N ALA A 81 10.75 -9.77 -12.31
CA ALA A 81 12.14 -9.32 -12.18
C ALA A 81 12.85 -9.94 -10.98
N LEU A 82 12.19 -9.98 -9.83
CA LEU A 82 12.72 -10.60 -8.63
C LEU A 82 12.93 -12.12 -8.80
N VAL A 83 12.00 -12.80 -9.47
CA VAL A 83 12.13 -14.23 -9.78
C VAL A 83 13.32 -14.46 -10.71
N LEU A 84 13.46 -13.70 -11.80
CA LEU A 84 14.64 -13.80 -12.67
C LEU A 84 15.95 -13.66 -11.88
N PHE A 85 16.02 -12.66 -11.00
CA PHE A 85 17.19 -12.44 -10.15
C PHE A 85 17.48 -13.63 -9.24
N ALA A 86 16.46 -14.16 -8.56
CA ALA A 86 16.61 -15.30 -7.67
C ALA A 86 17.05 -16.57 -8.41
N GLU A 87 16.45 -16.88 -9.56
CA GLU A 87 16.80 -18.03 -10.38
C GLU A 87 18.21 -17.93 -10.95
N GLN A 88 18.61 -16.73 -11.39
CA GLN A 88 19.97 -16.45 -11.87
C GLN A 88 21.01 -16.68 -10.76
N ALA A 89 20.77 -16.17 -9.55
CA ALA A 89 21.66 -16.36 -8.41
C ALA A 89 21.67 -17.80 -7.88
N LEU A 90 20.63 -18.58 -8.16
CA LEU A 90 20.59 -20.01 -7.89
C LEU A 90 21.28 -20.86 -8.97
N GLY A 91 21.52 -20.30 -10.16
CA GLY A 91 22.13 -21.00 -11.28
C GLY A 91 21.18 -21.99 -11.94
N LEU A 92 19.88 -21.65 -12.04
CA LEU A 92 18.89 -22.47 -12.73
C LEU A 92 19.08 -22.41 -14.26
N GLY A 93 18.40 -23.28 -15.02
CA GLY A 93 18.69 -23.52 -16.44
C GLY A 93 18.67 -22.28 -17.35
N ALA A 94 19.64 -22.19 -18.26
CA ALA A 94 19.87 -21.01 -19.12
C ALA A 94 18.67 -20.65 -20.02
N ASP A 95 17.97 -21.65 -20.59
CA ASP A 95 16.83 -21.40 -21.49
C ASP A 95 15.64 -20.74 -20.77
N ARG A 96 15.41 -21.16 -19.51
CA ARG A 96 14.37 -20.59 -18.65
C ARG A 96 14.66 -19.11 -18.38
N LEU A 97 15.90 -18.83 -17.97
CA LEU A 97 16.37 -17.48 -17.65
C LEU A 97 16.33 -16.56 -18.87
N ALA A 98 16.74 -17.05 -20.04
CA ALA A 98 16.69 -16.30 -21.30
C ALA A 98 15.26 -15.87 -21.64
N THR A 99 14.30 -16.78 -21.55
CA THR A 99 12.88 -16.48 -21.84
C THR A 99 12.35 -15.36 -20.93
N THR A 100 12.59 -15.46 -19.62
CA THR A 100 12.11 -14.45 -18.66
C THR A 100 12.82 -13.10 -18.85
N ALA A 101 14.12 -13.10 -19.12
CA ALA A 101 14.87 -11.89 -19.44
C ALA A 101 14.32 -11.21 -20.71
N ASP A 102 14.06 -11.96 -21.77
CA ASP A 102 13.53 -11.43 -23.03
C ASP A 102 12.16 -10.77 -22.87
N VAL A 103 11.30 -11.31 -22.00
CA VAL A 103 10.00 -10.67 -21.71
C VAL A 103 10.19 -9.38 -20.93
N LEU A 104 11.06 -9.34 -19.92
CA LEU A 104 11.34 -8.11 -19.19
C LEU A 104 11.90 -7.02 -20.11
N LEU A 105 12.77 -7.38 -21.06
CA LEU A 105 13.33 -6.46 -22.05
C LEU A 105 12.27 -5.90 -23.01
N ARG A 106 11.22 -6.66 -23.33
CA ARG A 106 10.09 -6.21 -24.17
C ARG A 106 9.01 -5.48 -23.38
N SER A 107 9.02 -5.59 -22.05
CA SER A 107 8.03 -4.94 -21.21
C SER A 107 8.29 -3.43 -21.12
N GLU A 108 7.21 -2.66 -21.21
CA GLU A 108 7.24 -1.21 -21.06
C GLU A 108 6.14 -0.74 -20.10
N SER A 109 6.47 0.22 -19.25
CA SER A 109 5.48 1.01 -18.52
C SER A 109 4.66 1.88 -19.49
N ARG A 110 3.45 2.24 -19.09
CA ARG A 110 2.67 3.27 -19.76
C ARG A 110 3.43 4.60 -19.73
N ALA A 111 3.48 5.30 -20.87
CA ALA A 111 3.95 6.69 -20.96
C ALA A 111 2.78 7.65 -20.67
N ILE A 112 3.10 8.82 -20.13
CA ILE A 112 2.15 9.94 -20.00
C ILE A 112 2.25 10.73 -21.30
N ASP A 113 1.14 10.85 -22.04
CA ASP A 113 1.05 11.70 -23.24
C ASP A 113 0.54 13.09 -22.83
N GLY A 114 0.96 14.14 -23.55
CA GLY A 114 0.78 15.56 -23.16
C GLY A 114 -0.66 16.07 -22.98
N ALA A 115 -1.69 15.24 -23.13
CA ALA A 115 -3.07 15.57 -22.79
C ALA A 115 -3.36 15.42 -21.27
N ASP A 116 -2.58 14.60 -20.56
CA ASP A 116 -2.68 14.37 -19.11
C ASP A 116 -1.87 15.42 -18.29
N GLU A 117 -1.23 16.39 -18.96
CA GLU A 117 -0.33 17.42 -18.40
C GLU A 117 -1.02 18.60 -17.69
N LYS A 118 -2.35 18.66 -17.70
CA LYS A 118 -3.04 19.82 -17.12
C LYS A 118 -2.97 19.76 -15.60
N ASP A 119 -2.06 20.58 -15.05
CA ASP A 119 -1.97 21.06 -13.66
C ASP A 119 -0.91 20.45 -12.72
N MET A 120 0.06 19.65 -13.20
CA MET A 120 1.18 19.22 -12.35
C MET A 120 2.52 19.59 -12.98
N ALA A 121 3.25 20.51 -12.34
CA ALA A 121 4.68 20.69 -12.62
C ALA A 121 5.41 19.44 -12.09
N PHE A 122 5.81 18.56 -12.99
CA PHE A 122 6.61 17.39 -12.66
C PHE A 122 8.08 17.77 -12.64
N ASP A 123 8.80 17.37 -11.58
CA ASP A 123 10.24 17.60 -11.42
C ASP A 123 11.11 16.52 -12.09
N ILE A 124 10.46 15.65 -12.87
CA ILE A 124 10.99 14.39 -13.39
C ILE A 124 10.74 14.28 -14.89
N ASP A 125 11.58 13.55 -15.60
CA ASP A 125 11.40 13.26 -17.03
C ASP A 125 10.32 12.17 -17.22
N LEU A 126 9.13 12.60 -17.66
CA LEU A 126 7.99 11.72 -17.93
C LEU A 126 8.14 10.89 -19.21
N THR A 127 9.14 11.20 -20.04
CA THR A 127 9.41 10.45 -21.27
C THR A 127 10.19 9.16 -21.02
N LEU A 128 10.83 9.04 -19.84
CA LEU A 128 11.59 7.86 -19.46
C LEU A 128 10.69 6.66 -19.19
N LYS A 129 11.03 5.52 -19.81
CA LYS A 129 10.34 4.26 -19.59
C LYS A 129 11.13 3.31 -18.69
N GLY A 130 10.46 2.79 -17.69
CA GLY A 130 10.98 1.76 -16.79
C GLY A 130 10.03 0.57 -16.72
N TRP A 131 9.91 0.00 -15.53
CA TRP A 131 8.98 -1.08 -15.22
C TRP A 131 7.99 -0.62 -14.15
N GLY A 132 6.75 -1.08 -14.26
CA GLY A 132 5.66 -0.76 -13.34
C GLY A 132 5.26 -1.95 -12.47
N TRP A 133 4.44 -1.67 -11.45
CA TRP A 133 3.87 -2.71 -10.58
C TRP A 133 2.93 -3.67 -11.31
N ALA A 134 2.25 -3.18 -12.34
CA ALA A 134 1.33 -3.97 -13.14
C ALA A 134 1.48 -3.61 -14.62
N GLU A 135 1.00 -4.49 -15.49
CA GLU A 135 0.90 -4.22 -16.92
C GLU A 135 0.16 -2.90 -17.17
N ALA A 136 0.69 -2.08 -18.09
CA ALA A 136 0.16 -0.76 -18.44
C ALA A 136 0.09 0.26 -17.27
N ASN A 137 0.78 0.02 -16.15
CA ASN A 137 1.03 1.07 -15.15
C ASN A 137 2.24 1.94 -15.55
N PHE A 138 2.34 3.13 -14.95
CA PHE A 138 3.54 3.96 -15.01
C PHE A 138 4.75 3.26 -14.39
N ALA A 139 5.94 3.71 -14.75
CA ALA A 139 7.19 3.24 -14.16
C ALA A 139 7.36 3.79 -12.73
N TRP A 140 7.88 2.94 -11.85
CA TRP A 140 8.21 3.28 -10.47
C TRP A 140 9.65 2.84 -10.18
N VAL A 141 10.28 3.47 -9.17
CA VAL A 141 11.66 3.22 -8.76
C VAL A 141 11.89 1.75 -8.46
N GLU A 142 11.08 1.15 -7.59
CA GLU A 142 11.36 -0.20 -7.10
C GLU A 142 11.21 -1.29 -8.19
N PRO A 143 10.11 -1.37 -8.97
CA PRO A 143 10.04 -2.34 -10.07
C PRO A 143 11.12 -2.11 -11.13
N THR A 144 11.48 -0.86 -11.41
CA THR A 144 12.57 -0.53 -12.33
C THR A 144 13.93 -0.98 -11.79
N ALA A 145 14.18 -0.76 -10.51
CA ALA A 145 15.42 -1.17 -9.85
C ALA A 145 15.57 -2.70 -9.86
N TRP A 146 14.51 -3.43 -9.52
CA TRP A 146 14.51 -4.90 -9.63
C TRP A 146 14.75 -5.38 -11.05
N ALA A 147 14.10 -4.80 -12.06
CA ALA A 147 14.29 -5.19 -13.45
C ALA A 147 15.73 -4.94 -13.93
N CYS A 148 16.29 -3.75 -13.65
CA CYS A 148 17.68 -3.43 -13.96
C CYS A 148 18.64 -4.38 -13.25
N LEU A 149 18.46 -4.61 -11.94
CA LEU A 149 19.29 -5.51 -11.14
C LEU A 149 19.27 -6.94 -11.68
N ALA A 150 18.09 -7.48 -11.99
CA ALA A 150 17.90 -8.82 -12.52
C ALA A 150 18.53 -9.00 -13.91
N LEU A 151 18.26 -8.06 -14.83
CA LEU A 151 18.77 -8.10 -16.19
C LEU A 151 20.30 -7.95 -16.22
N ARG A 152 20.86 -7.08 -15.38
CA ARG A 152 22.32 -6.95 -15.23
C ARG A 152 22.94 -8.23 -14.69
N ALA A 153 22.36 -8.82 -13.65
CA ALA A 153 22.80 -10.12 -13.11
C ALA A 153 22.73 -11.25 -14.15
N ALA A 154 21.75 -11.18 -15.07
CA ALA A 154 21.59 -12.09 -16.20
C ALA A 154 22.50 -11.77 -17.41
N GLY A 155 23.46 -10.85 -17.28
CA GLY A 155 24.41 -10.50 -18.34
C GLY A 155 23.85 -9.59 -19.44
N LYS A 156 22.71 -8.94 -19.21
CA LYS A 156 22.07 -8.01 -20.17
C LYS A 156 22.32 -6.54 -19.84
N GLY A 157 23.33 -6.23 -19.03
CA GLY A 157 23.58 -4.87 -18.53
C GLY A 157 23.87 -3.80 -19.58
N SER A 158 24.41 -4.19 -20.75
CA SER A 158 24.64 -3.30 -21.89
C SER A 158 23.41 -3.07 -22.78
N HIS A 159 22.28 -3.71 -22.48
CA HIS A 159 21.08 -3.59 -23.30
C HIS A 159 20.46 -2.18 -23.18
N PRO A 160 20.02 -1.53 -24.28
CA PRO A 160 19.47 -0.17 -24.25
C PRO A 160 18.32 0.04 -23.26
N ARG A 161 17.44 -0.95 -23.11
CA ARG A 161 16.35 -0.91 -22.10
C ARG A 161 16.84 -0.88 -20.66
N VAL A 162 17.95 -1.55 -20.35
CA VAL A 162 18.58 -1.45 -19.03
C VAL A 162 19.15 -0.05 -18.84
N ALA A 163 19.86 0.50 -19.84
CA ALA A 163 20.39 1.87 -19.78
C ALA A 163 19.29 2.93 -19.56
N GLU A 164 18.15 2.81 -20.24
CA GLU A 164 17.00 3.70 -20.03
C GLU A 164 16.39 3.56 -18.63
N GLY A 165 16.27 2.33 -18.13
CA GLY A 165 15.84 2.08 -16.76
C GLY A 165 16.76 2.69 -15.71
N LEU A 166 18.08 2.56 -15.88
CA LEU A 166 19.07 3.20 -15.01
C LEU A 166 18.97 4.73 -15.06
N LYS A 167 18.72 5.31 -16.25
CA LYS A 167 18.47 6.74 -16.39
C LYS A 167 17.22 7.18 -15.62
N LEU A 168 16.14 6.39 -15.66
CA LEU A 168 14.95 6.65 -14.84
C LEU A 168 15.28 6.63 -13.35
N LEU A 169 16.06 5.66 -12.88
CA LEU A 169 16.45 5.60 -11.45
C LEU A 169 17.25 6.84 -11.03
N LEU A 170 18.16 7.33 -11.88
CA LEU A 170 18.91 8.57 -11.62
C LEU A 170 18.02 9.81 -11.64
N ASP A 171 17.06 9.89 -12.56
CA ASP A 171 16.06 10.96 -12.62
C ASP A 171 15.21 11.02 -11.34
N ARG A 172 14.88 9.86 -10.76
CA ARG A 172 14.09 9.76 -9.51
C ARG A 172 14.92 9.81 -8.23
N ALA A 173 16.24 9.77 -8.31
CA ALA A 173 17.10 9.93 -7.15
C ALA A 173 17.10 11.39 -6.67
N PHE A 174 17.07 11.57 -5.35
CA PHE A 174 17.14 12.88 -4.73
C PHE A 174 18.58 13.38 -4.75
N ASP A 175 18.76 14.66 -5.06
CA ASP A 175 20.07 15.30 -5.03
C ASP A 175 20.66 15.32 -3.61
N SER A 176 19.81 15.43 -2.58
CA SER A 176 20.17 15.35 -1.17
C SER A 176 20.40 13.92 -0.65
N GLY A 177 20.08 12.91 -1.46
CA GLY A 177 20.28 11.50 -1.14
C GLY A 177 18.98 10.72 -0.95
N GLY A 178 18.99 9.52 -1.53
CA GLY A 178 17.92 8.53 -1.40
C GLY A 178 16.93 8.58 -2.55
N ALA A 179 15.90 7.76 -2.45
CA ALA A 179 14.77 7.72 -3.35
C ALA A 179 13.51 7.28 -2.61
N ASN A 180 12.36 7.70 -3.12
CA ASN A 180 11.06 7.12 -2.77
C ASN A 180 10.62 6.18 -3.90
N TYR A 181 9.33 5.88 -4.01
CA TYR A 181 8.83 5.01 -5.06
C TYR A 181 8.71 5.69 -6.44
N GLY A 182 8.54 7.01 -6.53
CA GLY A 182 8.17 7.74 -7.74
C GLY A 182 8.71 9.17 -7.79
N ASN A 183 7.82 10.17 -7.78
CA ASN A 183 8.19 11.58 -7.98
C ASN A 183 8.87 12.16 -6.74
N ARG A 184 9.86 13.04 -6.93
CA ARG A 184 10.55 13.70 -5.80
C ARG A 184 9.77 14.94 -5.35
N ILE A 185 9.04 15.58 -6.25
CA ILE A 185 8.13 16.69 -5.95
C ILE A 185 6.71 16.30 -6.36
N VAL A 186 5.76 16.53 -5.46
CA VAL A 186 4.33 16.38 -5.73
C VAL A 186 3.66 17.68 -5.33
N LEU A 187 2.98 18.32 -6.28
CA LEU A 187 2.26 19.59 -6.07
C LEU A 187 3.14 20.70 -5.47
N GLY A 188 4.37 20.85 -5.98
CA GLY A 188 5.32 21.87 -5.53
C GLY A 188 5.96 21.61 -4.16
N LYS A 189 5.68 20.46 -3.53
CA LYS A 189 6.28 20.07 -2.25
C LYS A 189 7.19 18.87 -2.44
N SER A 190 8.38 18.95 -1.84
CA SER A 190 9.32 17.82 -1.81
C SER A 190 8.74 16.70 -0.97
N THR A 191 8.84 15.48 -1.49
CA THR A 191 8.55 14.24 -0.80
C THR A 191 9.78 13.75 -0.04
N GLU A 192 9.68 12.67 0.73
CA GLU A 192 10.79 12.17 1.54
C GLU A 192 11.33 10.84 0.96
N PRO A 193 12.67 10.63 0.96
CA PRO A 193 13.26 9.36 0.57
C PRO A 193 12.91 8.25 1.58
N ILE A 194 12.88 7.00 1.11
CA ILE A 194 12.49 5.81 1.88
C ILE A 194 13.62 4.76 1.81
N PRO A 195 14.01 4.11 2.93
CA PRO A 195 15.17 3.21 2.95
C PRO A 195 15.08 2.02 1.99
N GLY A 196 13.92 1.36 1.92
CA GLY A 196 13.73 0.19 1.04
C GLY A 196 13.96 0.50 -0.45
N PRO A 197 13.18 1.40 -1.08
CA PRO A 197 13.39 1.82 -2.46
C PRO A 197 14.80 2.37 -2.71
N THR A 198 15.35 3.12 -1.75
CA THR A 198 16.73 3.61 -1.84
C THR A 198 17.75 2.47 -1.94
N ALA A 199 17.63 1.45 -1.09
CA ALA A 199 18.54 0.32 -1.07
C ALA A 199 18.51 -0.46 -2.39
N VAL A 200 17.31 -0.78 -2.91
CA VAL A 200 17.18 -1.50 -4.18
C VAL A 200 17.68 -0.64 -5.35
N LEU A 201 17.45 0.68 -5.33
CA LEU A 201 18.00 1.61 -6.31
C LEU A 201 19.54 1.63 -6.29
N VAL A 202 20.16 1.70 -5.11
CA VAL A 202 21.63 1.66 -4.96
C VAL A 202 22.18 0.34 -5.49
N LEU A 203 21.52 -0.78 -5.18
CA LEU A 203 21.88 -2.09 -5.73
C LEU A 203 21.77 -2.10 -7.27
N ALA A 204 20.73 -1.52 -7.85
CA ALA A 204 20.57 -1.47 -9.30
C ALA A 204 21.59 -0.54 -9.99
N LEU A 205 22.12 0.48 -9.30
CA LEU A 205 23.07 1.48 -9.81
C LEU A 205 24.53 1.17 -9.49
N GLN A 206 24.85 0.00 -8.93
CA GLN A 206 26.23 -0.43 -8.67
C GLN A 206 27.12 -0.26 -9.90
N GLY A 207 28.31 0.31 -9.73
CA GLY A 207 29.30 0.47 -10.80
C GLY A 207 29.06 1.61 -11.78
N VAL A 208 27.98 2.40 -11.62
CA VAL A 208 27.82 3.67 -12.36
C VAL A 208 28.92 4.64 -11.90
N PRO A 209 29.80 5.12 -12.81
CA PRO A 209 30.93 5.96 -12.43
C PRO A 209 30.47 7.39 -12.08
N ASP A 210 31.11 7.98 -11.06
CA ASP A 210 31.10 9.42 -10.76
C ASP A 210 29.71 10.09 -10.71
N GLU A 211 28.73 9.44 -10.09
CA GLU A 211 27.36 9.97 -9.98
C GLU A 211 27.02 10.39 -8.53
N PRO A 212 26.99 11.71 -8.23
CA PRO A 212 26.78 12.24 -6.89
C PRO A 212 25.47 11.80 -6.22
N ARG A 213 24.41 11.56 -7.00
CA ARG A 213 23.13 11.10 -6.45
C ARG A 213 23.21 9.69 -5.87
N VAL A 214 24.05 8.82 -6.43
CA VAL A 214 24.27 7.46 -5.91
C VAL A 214 25.08 7.52 -4.61
N ASP A 215 26.10 8.39 -4.55
CA ASP A 215 26.84 8.67 -3.31
C ASP A 215 25.94 9.23 -2.20
N ALA A 216 25.09 10.20 -2.55
CA ALA A 216 24.13 10.79 -1.62
C ALA A 216 23.12 9.74 -1.12
N ALA A 217 22.65 8.84 -2.00
CA ALA A 217 21.78 7.73 -1.62
C ALA A 217 22.43 6.75 -0.63
N ARG A 218 23.71 6.39 -0.83
CA ARG A 218 24.48 5.63 0.17
C ARG A 218 24.61 6.40 1.48
N GLY A 219 24.91 7.70 1.42
CA GLY A 219 24.98 8.59 2.58
C GLY A 219 23.67 8.59 3.39
N TYR A 220 22.53 8.72 2.71
CA TYR A 220 21.19 8.63 3.32
C TYR A 220 21.00 7.29 4.05
N LEU A 221 21.34 6.16 3.42
CA LEU A 221 21.22 4.84 4.04
C LEU A 221 22.07 4.72 5.31
N ARG A 222 23.31 5.24 5.31
CA ARG A 222 24.17 5.24 6.50
C ARG A 222 23.54 6.03 7.65
N VAL A 223 23.09 7.25 7.37
CA VAL A 223 22.48 8.14 8.36
C VAL A 223 21.20 7.53 8.93
N HIS A 224 20.36 6.96 8.08
CA HIS A 224 19.09 6.35 8.48
C HIS A 224 19.32 5.06 9.29
N ALA A 225 20.17 4.16 8.81
CA ALA A 225 20.43 2.89 9.47
C ALA A 225 21.10 3.06 10.84
N ALA A 226 21.90 4.10 11.04
CA ALA A 226 22.46 4.45 12.36
C ALA A 226 21.40 4.80 13.41
N LYS A 227 20.19 5.20 12.99
CA LYS A 227 19.09 5.63 13.87
C LYS A 227 17.90 4.66 13.87
N SER A 228 17.80 3.79 12.87
CA SER A 228 16.70 2.85 12.72
C SER A 228 16.78 1.71 13.73
N THR A 229 15.61 1.27 14.21
CA THR A 229 15.42 0.01 14.94
C THR A 229 14.55 -0.98 14.15
N ASP A 230 14.14 -0.62 12.93
CA ASP A 230 13.33 -1.49 12.08
C ASP A 230 14.22 -2.50 11.33
N LEU A 231 13.90 -3.79 11.49
CA LEU A 231 14.66 -4.90 10.93
C LEU A 231 14.78 -4.85 9.39
N GLU A 232 13.68 -4.54 8.70
CA GLU A 232 13.66 -4.49 7.24
C GLU A 232 14.54 -3.35 6.70
N HIS A 233 14.42 -2.14 7.27
CA HIS A 233 15.26 -1.01 6.89
C HIS A 233 16.76 -1.29 7.15
N LEU A 234 17.09 -1.88 8.30
CA LEU A 234 18.46 -2.23 8.64
C LEU A 234 19.03 -3.28 7.66
N ALA A 235 18.25 -4.32 7.36
CA ALA A 235 18.65 -5.37 6.42
C ALA A 235 18.86 -4.82 5.00
N TRP A 236 17.94 -4.00 4.50
CA TRP A 236 18.08 -3.37 3.18
C TRP A 236 19.28 -2.42 3.10
N ALA A 237 19.50 -1.59 4.12
CA ALA A 237 20.66 -0.71 4.17
C ALA A 237 21.97 -1.51 4.16
N LYS A 238 22.05 -2.58 4.95
CA LYS A 238 23.22 -3.48 4.98
C LYS A 238 23.46 -4.13 3.62
N LEU A 239 22.42 -4.64 2.97
CA LEU A 239 22.52 -5.24 1.63
C LEU A 239 23.03 -4.24 0.59
N ALA A 240 22.55 -3.01 0.60
CA ALA A 240 22.98 -2.01 -0.37
C ALA A 240 24.42 -1.52 -0.12
N LEU A 241 24.77 -1.22 1.13
CA LEU A 241 26.09 -0.70 1.50
C LEU A 241 27.19 -1.77 1.37
N ALA A 242 26.90 -3.04 1.70
CA ALA A 242 27.88 -4.11 1.56
C ALA A 242 28.21 -4.47 0.09
N ALA A 243 27.39 -4.01 -0.86
CA ALA A 243 27.64 -4.21 -2.28
C ALA A 243 28.80 -3.35 -2.80
N ASP A 244 29.04 -2.20 -2.17
CA ASP A 244 30.10 -1.26 -2.51
C ASP A 244 31.39 -1.58 -1.73
N PRO A 245 32.53 -1.82 -2.39
CA PRO A 245 33.79 -2.07 -1.70
C PRO A 245 34.36 -0.85 -0.97
N THR A 246 33.86 0.37 -1.24
CA THR A 246 34.31 1.62 -0.60
C THR A 246 33.63 1.87 0.75
N ASP A 247 32.59 1.10 1.08
CA ASP A 247 31.89 1.23 2.35
C ASP A 247 32.74 0.77 3.55
N SER A 248 32.57 1.47 4.68
CA SER A 248 33.49 1.36 5.82
C SER A 248 33.48 -0.02 6.50
N ALA A 249 34.68 -0.56 6.70
CA ALA A 249 34.92 -1.77 7.50
C ALA A 249 34.41 -1.65 8.95
N ALA A 250 34.20 -0.44 9.48
CA ALA A 250 33.69 -0.23 10.84
C ALA A 250 32.16 -0.19 10.92
N PHE A 251 31.47 0.31 9.89
CA PHE A 251 30.00 0.49 9.93
C PHE A 251 29.23 -0.80 9.66
N LEU A 252 29.72 -1.62 8.73
CA LEU A 252 29.05 -2.87 8.36
C LEU A 252 28.89 -3.85 9.55
N PRO A 253 29.90 -4.07 10.42
CA PRO A 253 29.72 -4.88 11.63
C PRO A 253 28.74 -4.31 12.65
N GLU A 254 28.64 -2.98 12.78
CA GLU A 254 27.65 -2.34 13.64
C GLU A 254 26.23 -2.64 13.15
N LEU A 255 26.01 -2.58 11.83
CA LEU A 255 24.73 -2.97 11.25
C LEU A 255 24.39 -4.44 11.51
N ASP A 256 25.37 -5.35 11.50
CA ASP A 256 25.13 -6.76 11.82
C ASP A 256 24.61 -6.93 13.26
N GLN A 257 25.17 -6.18 14.22
CA GLN A 257 24.70 -6.18 15.61
C GLN A 257 23.28 -5.62 15.74
N ARG A 258 22.97 -4.52 15.03
CA ARG A 258 21.63 -3.92 15.03
C ARG A 258 20.58 -4.84 14.41
N ILE A 259 20.91 -5.49 13.29
CA ILE A 259 20.03 -6.48 12.64
C ILE A 259 19.80 -7.66 13.58
N ALA A 260 20.85 -8.17 14.22
CA ALA A 260 20.74 -9.25 15.20
C ALA A 260 19.83 -8.86 16.40
N GLY A 261 19.98 -7.64 16.92
CA GLY A 261 19.14 -7.11 17.99
C GLY A 261 17.67 -7.02 17.58
N ALA A 262 17.37 -6.31 16.49
CA ALA A 262 16.00 -6.18 15.98
C ALA A 262 15.36 -7.54 15.65
N LEU A 263 16.13 -8.46 15.07
CA LEU A 263 15.65 -9.81 14.79
C LEU A 263 15.31 -10.58 16.07
N SER A 264 16.12 -10.47 17.12
CA SER A 264 15.87 -11.18 18.39
C SER A 264 14.55 -10.77 19.06
N GLU A 265 14.12 -9.51 18.87
CA GLU A 265 12.84 -9.00 19.38
C GLU A 265 11.65 -9.51 18.55
N GLU A 266 11.83 -9.67 17.24
CA GLU A 266 10.74 -9.95 16.30
C GLU A 266 10.53 -11.46 16.01
N ILE A 267 11.57 -12.30 16.15
CA ILE A 267 11.60 -13.67 15.60
C ILE A 267 10.54 -14.65 16.14
N HIS A 268 10.04 -14.41 17.37
CA HIS A 268 9.05 -15.27 18.01
C HIS A 268 7.66 -14.62 18.14
N ARG A 269 7.47 -13.38 17.66
CA ARG A 269 6.17 -12.71 17.68
C ARG A 269 5.22 -13.34 16.65
N THR A 270 3.94 -13.47 17.02
CA THR A 270 2.88 -14.11 16.22
C THR A 270 1.65 -13.23 16.00
N ASP A 271 1.71 -11.99 16.46
CA ASP A 271 0.64 -10.97 16.41
C ASP A 271 0.52 -10.25 15.05
N GLY A 272 1.25 -10.71 14.04
CA GLY A 272 1.34 -10.06 12.72
C GLY A 272 2.35 -8.92 12.65
N LEU A 273 3.08 -8.65 13.73
CA LEU A 273 4.17 -7.66 13.82
C LEU A 273 5.51 -8.31 14.17
N GLY A 274 5.66 -9.62 13.88
CA GLY A 274 6.91 -10.36 14.04
C GLY A 274 7.73 -10.45 12.77
N ALA A 275 8.88 -11.12 12.86
CA ALA A 275 9.73 -11.39 11.72
C ALA A 275 9.09 -12.51 10.87
N GLY A 276 8.19 -12.13 9.97
CA GLY A 276 7.65 -13.03 8.96
C GLY A 276 8.73 -13.51 7.97
N PRO A 277 8.42 -14.48 7.09
CA PRO A 277 9.40 -15.06 6.17
C PRO A 277 10.16 -14.03 5.33
N TYR A 278 9.49 -12.98 4.86
CA TYR A 278 10.13 -11.88 4.12
C TYR A 278 11.23 -11.18 4.94
N ARG A 279 10.93 -10.79 6.19
CA ARG A 279 11.89 -10.11 7.08
C ARG A 279 13.03 -11.05 7.51
N LEU A 280 12.72 -12.33 7.76
CA LEU A 280 13.73 -13.36 8.06
C LEU A 280 14.69 -13.58 6.88
N ALA A 281 14.16 -13.65 5.66
CA ALA A 281 14.97 -13.80 4.46
C ALA A 281 15.90 -12.59 4.26
N LEU A 282 15.38 -11.37 4.42
CA LEU A 282 16.20 -10.16 4.36
C LEU A 282 17.28 -10.12 5.44
N ALA A 283 16.93 -10.43 6.69
CA ALA A 283 17.90 -10.47 7.78
C ALA A 283 18.99 -11.54 7.53
N GLY A 284 18.60 -12.72 7.05
CA GLY A 284 19.53 -13.79 6.68
C GLY A 284 20.47 -13.40 5.54
N LEU A 285 19.95 -12.76 4.49
CA LEU A 285 20.75 -12.23 3.39
C LEU A 285 21.73 -11.15 3.87
N ALA A 286 21.25 -10.22 4.69
CA ALA A 286 22.04 -9.08 5.18
C ALA A 286 23.16 -9.52 6.14
N LEU A 287 22.88 -10.42 7.08
CA LEU A 287 23.88 -10.96 8.02
C LEU A 287 24.92 -11.85 7.33
N ASN A 288 24.67 -12.31 6.10
CA ASN A 288 25.57 -13.19 5.35
C ASN A 288 26.43 -12.48 4.30
N THR A 289 26.29 -11.16 4.12
CA THR A 289 26.98 -10.44 3.02
C THR A 289 28.51 -10.56 3.06
N ALA A 290 29.11 -10.77 4.23
CA ALA A 290 30.55 -10.96 4.39
C ALA A 290 31.04 -12.28 3.75
N ALA A 291 30.24 -13.35 3.84
CA ALA A 291 30.58 -14.66 3.27
C ALA A 291 30.06 -14.80 1.84
N ARG A 292 28.81 -14.37 1.58
CA ARG A 292 28.20 -14.42 0.25
C ARG A 292 27.20 -13.29 0.09
N HIS A 293 27.45 -12.42 -0.90
CA HIS A 293 26.54 -11.34 -1.25
C HIS A 293 25.93 -11.56 -2.64
N PRO A 294 24.69 -12.06 -2.75
CA PRO A 294 24.09 -12.41 -4.05
C PRO A 294 23.76 -11.19 -4.92
N PHE A 295 23.71 -9.98 -4.34
CA PHE A 295 23.38 -8.75 -5.05
C PHE A 295 24.59 -8.02 -5.63
N ARG A 296 25.82 -8.45 -5.33
CA ARG A 296 27.02 -7.80 -5.88
C ARG A 296 27.13 -8.11 -7.37
N LEU A 297 27.07 -7.06 -8.19
CA LEU A 297 27.21 -7.18 -9.64
C LEU A 297 28.69 -7.12 -10.06
N ALA A 298 29.03 -7.84 -11.13
CA ALA A 298 30.37 -7.83 -11.71
C ALA A 298 30.49 -6.94 -12.96
N ASP A 299 29.36 -6.49 -13.53
CA ASP A 299 29.34 -5.65 -14.72
C ASP A 299 29.57 -4.18 -14.40
N LYS A 300 30.11 -3.45 -15.37
CA LYS A 300 30.14 -1.98 -15.37
C LYS A 300 29.03 -1.49 -16.31
N PRO A 301 27.97 -0.87 -15.79
CA PRO A 301 26.83 -0.51 -16.61
C PRO A 301 27.19 0.68 -17.51
N THR A 302 26.58 0.71 -18.69
CA THR A 302 26.61 1.88 -19.55
C THR A 302 25.35 2.71 -19.31
N VAL A 303 25.52 3.93 -18.80
CA VAL A 303 24.43 4.93 -18.77
C VAL A 303 24.59 5.78 -20.04
N GLY A 304 24.06 5.28 -21.16
CA GLY A 304 24.26 5.85 -22.50
C GLY A 304 23.14 6.78 -22.98
N VAL A 305 23.49 7.69 -23.90
CA VAL A 305 22.57 8.62 -24.58
C VAL A 305 21.98 7.93 -25.82
N GLY A 306 20.68 7.56 -25.80
CA GLY A 306 19.96 7.24 -27.04
C GLY A 306 18.89 6.15 -26.94
N ALA A 307 17.69 6.49 -27.40
CA ALA A 307 16.56 5.59 -27.56
C ALA A 307 16.84 4.54 -28.64
N GLY A 308 16.77 3.25 -28.27
CA GLY A 308 16.73 2.15 -29.24
C GLY A 308 15.46 2.19 -30.09
N PRO A 309 15.42 1.45 -31.22
CA PRO A 309 14.26 1.42 -32.09
C PRO A 309 13.01 0.95 -31.34
N ARG A 310 11.97 1.77 -31.48
CA ARG A 310 10.69 1.68 -30.76
C ARG A 310 9.87 0.51 -31.32
N GLN A 311 9.44 -0.40 -30.46
CA GLN A 311 8.34 -1.32 -30.78
C GLN A 311 7.11 -0.88 -29.99
N GLN A 312 5.97 -0.74 -30.68
CA GLN A 312 4.71 -0.41 -30.01
C GLN A 312 4.31 -1.58 -29.09
N PRO A 313 3.94 -1.30 -27.83
CA PRO A 313 3.37 -2.33 -26.97
C PRO A 313 2.11 -2.89 -27.64
N GLN A 314 2.03 -4.22 -27.72
CA GLN A 314 0.81 -4.89 -28.15
C GLN A 314 -0.27 -4.61 -27.11
N ALA A 315 -1.42 -4.11 -27.57
CA ALA A 315 -2.60 -4.02 -26.72
C ALA A 315 -2.91 -5.41 -26.15
N PRO A 316 -3.31 -5.53 -24.88
CA PRO A 316 -3.70 -6.81 -24.31
C PRO A 316 -4.77 -7.44 -25.21
N PRO A 317 -4.75 -8.77 -25.39
CA PRO A 317 -5.68 -9.45 -26.28
C PRO A 317 -7.11 -9.07 -25.90
N THR A 318 -7.86 -8.58 -26.89
CA THR A 318 -9.26 -8.24 -26.68
C THR A 318 -10.04 -9.55 -26.49
N PRO A 319 -10.87 -9.68 -25.43
CA PRO A 319 -11.62 -10.89 -25.23
C PRO A 319 -12.53 -11.18 -26.44
N PRO A 320 -12.82 -12.46 -26.76
CA PRO A 320 -13.66 -12.85 -27.88
C PRO A 320 -15.01 -12.10 -27.89
N LEU A 321 -15.58 -11.85 -29.07
CA LEU A 321 -16.83 -11.10 -29.23
C LEU A 321 -17.97 -11.60 -28.33
N MET A 322 -18.07 -12.93 -28.17
CA MET A 322 -19.05 -13.59 -27.31
C MET A 322 -18.85 -13.26 -25.82
N GLU A 323 -17.59 -13.19 -25.35
CA GLU A 323 -17.27 -12.76 -23.99
C GLU A 323 -17.50 -11.26 -23.79
N ARG A 324 -17.28 -10.44 -24.82
CA ARG A 324 -17.61 -9.00 -24.79
C ARG A 324 -19.11 -8.76 -24.69
N LEU A 325 -19.92 -9.53 -25.42
CA LEU A 325 -21.39 -9.48 -25.34
C LEU A 325 -21.88 -9.96 -23.97
N LYS A 326 -21.40 -11.12 -23.49
CA LYS A 326 -21.70 -11.60 -22.13
C LYS A 326 -21.27 -10.60 -21.05
N GLY A 327 -20.08 -10.00 -21.22
CA GLY A 327 -19.56 -8.95 -20.36
C GLY A 327 -20.45 -7.70 -20.36
N LYS A 328 -20.87 -7.20 -21.52
CA LYS A 328 -21.79 -6.05 -21.63
C LYS A 328 -23.14 -6.32 -20.96
N VAL A 329 -23.74 -7.48 -21.19
CA VAL A 329 -25.01 -7.87 -20.55
C VAL A 329 -24.84 -8.01 -19.04
N ARG A 330 -23.78 -8.69 -18.58
CA ARG A 330 -23.45 -8.81 -17.15
C ARG A 330 -23.19 -7.45 -16.51
N ASN A 331 -22.50 -6.56 -17.21
CA ASN A 331 -22.17 -5.21 -16.74
C ASN A 331 -23.42 -4.34 -16.64
N TRP A 332 -24.38 -4.50 -17.56
CA TRP A 332 -25.70 -3.86 -17.46
C TRP A 332 -26.52 -4.40 -16.28
N VAL A 333 -26.53 -5.72 -16.04
CA VAL A 333 -27.24 -6.34 -14.92
C VAL A 333 -26.64 -5.91 -13.57
N LEU A 334 -25.32 -5.97 -13.40
CA LEU A 334 -24.65 -5.58 -12.16
C LEU A 334 -24.73 -4.07 -11.89
N GLY A 335 -24.62 -3.25 -12.94
CA GLY A 335 -24.80 -1.80 -12.83
C GLY A 335 -26.22 -1.41 -12.43
N LYS A 336 -27.24 -2.18 -12.90
CA LYS A 336 -28.61 -2.02 -12.39
C LYS A 336 -28.74 -2.49 -10.95
N LEU A 337 -28.16 -3.64 -10.58
CA LEU A 337 -28.24 -4.18 -9.21
C LEU A 337 -27.66 -3.20 -8.17
N SER A 338 -26.55 -2.51 -8.44
CA SER A 338 -26.06 -1.49 -7.50
C SER A 338 -26.99 -0.29 -7.38
N ASN A 339 -27.73 0.05 -8.43
CA ASN A 339 -28.75 1.10 -8.38
C ASN A 339 -30.06 0.66 -7.69
N VAL A 340 -30.25 -0.64 -7.41
CA VAL A 340 -31.41 -1.20 -6.67
C VAL A 340 -31.04 -1.58 -5.21
N ARG A 341 -29.83 -1.22 -4.75
CA ARG A 341 -29.39 -1.49 -3.39
C ARG A 341 -30.33 -0.84 -2.35
N PRO A 342 -30.75 -1.55 -1.28
CA PRO A 342 -31.47 -0.92 -0.18
C PRO A 342 -30.58 0.12 0.51
N LEU A 343 -31.18 1.23 0.92
CA LEU A 343 -30.47 2.22 1.73
C LEU A 343 -30.19 1.63 3.11
N PRO A 344 -29.18 2.14 3.85
CA PRO A 344 -28.97 1.77 5.24
C PRO A 344 -30.26 1.94 6.06
N GLU A 345 -30.51 1.01 7.00
CA GLU A 345 -31.72 1.03 7.84
C GLU A 345 -31.79 2.28 8.74
N SER A 346 -30.64 2.79 9.14
CA SER A 346 -30.49 4.03 9.87
C SER A 346 -29.43 4.91 9.22
N SER A 347 -29.81 6.15 8.91
CA SER A 347 -28.89 7.22 8.51
C SER A 347 -28.57 8.16 9.67
N ALA A 348 -28.89 7.76 10.91
CA ALA A 348 -28.56 8.57 12.08
C ALA A 348 -27.05 8.71 12.25
N VAL A 349 -26.60 9.89 12.66
CA VAL A 349 -25.20 10.18 12.93
C VAL A 349 -25.07 10.78 14.32
N HIS A 350 -24.28 10.13 15.17
CA HIS A 350 -24.01 10.61 16.51
C HIS A 350 -22.70 11.41 16.53
N ILE A 351 -22.74 12.63 17.05
CA ILE A 351 -21.57 13.45 17.34
C ILE A 351 -21.40 13.52 18.85
N ALA A 352 -20.27 13.06 19.37
CA ALA A 352 -19.91 13.21 20.77
C ALA A 352 -18.79 14.24 20.93
N ARG A 353 -18.81 14.98 22.05
CA ARG A 353 -17.74 15.87 22.45
C ARG A 353 -16.64 15.06 23.13
N ALA A 354 -15.42 15.16 22.62
CA ALA A 354 -14.19 14.66 23.23
C ALA A 354 -13.14 15.75 23.10
N ALA A 355 -12.93 16.53 24.19
CA ALA A 355 -12.13 17.75 24.13
C ALA A 355 -10.68 17.51 23.66
N ASP A 356 -10.13 16.37 24.05
CA ASP A 356 -8.81 15.89 23.70
C ASP A 356 -8.83 14.35 23.73
N TYR A 357 -7.66 13.75 23.52
CA TYR A 357 -7.50 12.29 23.50
C TYR A 357 -7.33 11.66 24.90
N ASP A 358 -7.25 12.46 25.96
CA ASP A 358 -7.16 11.98 27.36
C ASP A 358 -8.54 11.91 28.02
N ALA A 359 -9.58 12.44 27.35
CA ALA A 359 -10.98 12.19 27.67
C ALA A 359 -11.31 10.68 27.77
N PRO A 360 -12.38 10.27 28.48
CA PRO A 360 -12.76 8.87 28.63
C PRO A 360 -13.36 8.29 27.34
N LEU A 361 -12.52 8.12 26.31
CA LEU A 361 -12.94 7.80 24.94
C LEU A 361 -13.75 6.49 24.87
N ALA A 362 -13.40 5.49 25.68
CA ALA A 362 -14.12 4.22 25.69
C ALA A 362 -15.57 4.37 26.18
N ASP A 363 -15.81 5.21 27.20
CA ASP A 363 -17.16 5.47 27.73
C ASP A 363 -17.99 6.34 26.78
N ILE A 364 -17.33 7.32 26.16
CA ILE A 364 -17.93 8.15 25.10
C ILE A 364 -18.38 7.25 23.95
N LEU A 365 -17.49 6.40 23.42
CA LEU A 365 -17.79 5.49 22.32
C LEU A 365 -18.85 4.46 22.69
N ALA A 366 -18.85 3.93 23.92
CA ALA A 366 -19.90 3.03 24.39
C ALA A 366 -21.28 3.71 24.35
N THR A 367 -21.36 4.95 24.84
CA THR A 367 -22.60 5.74 24.81
C THR A 367 -23.09 6.00 23.37
N GLN A 368 -22.17 6.35 22.46
CA GLN A 368 -22.53 6.48 21.03
C GLN A 368 -23.02 5.17 20.44
N TYR A 369 -22.33 4.07 20.75
CA TYR A 369 -22.61 2.74 20.20
C TYR A 369 -23.96 2.17 20.64
N GLU A 370 -24.51 2.56 21.80
CA GLU A 370 -25.87 2.19 22.22
C GLU A 370 -26.92 2.45 21.13
N HIS A 371 -26.78 3.55 20.39
CA HIS A 371 -27.69 3.92 19.29
C HIS A 371 -27.54 3.04 18.04
N PHE A 372 -26.41 2.36 17.89
CA PHE A 372 -26.08 1.55 16.72
C PHE A 372 -26.00 0.05 17.03
N ARG A 373 -26.03 -0.36 18.30
CA ARG A 373 -25.88 -1.76 18.74
C ARG A 373 -26.85 -2.70 18.03
N ALA A 374 -28.10 -2.30 17.88
CA ALA A 374 -29.12 -3.11 17.21
C ALA A 374 -28.83 -3.32 15.72
N ALA A 375 -28.35 -2.29 15.03
CA ALA A 375 -28.03 -2.32 13.60
C ALA A 375 -26.67 -2.98 13.31
N VAL A 376 -25.72 -2.86 14.23
CA VAL A 376 -24.35 -3.37 14.08
C VAL A 376 -23.94 -4.14 15.33
N PRO A 377 -24.50 -5.35 15.57
CA PRO A 377 -24.16 -6.14 16.74
C PRO A 377 -22.70 -6.63 16.67
N LEU A 378 -21.95 -6.42 17.75
CA LEU A 378 -20.55 -6.89 17.87
C LEU A 378 -20.44 -8.25 18.58
N ALA A 379 -21.40 -8.59 19.43
CA ALA A 379 -21.38 -9.80 20.24
C ALA A 379 -21.22 -11.08 19.39
N GLY A 380 -20.23 -11.89 19.71
CA GLY A 380 -19.91 -13.14 19.01
C GLY A 380 -19.38 -12.95 17.59
N LYS A 381 -19.10 -11.72 17.14
CA LYS A 381 -18.63 -11.43 15.78
C LYS A 381 -17.12 -11.30 15.68
N ARG A 382 -16.59 -11.66 14.51
CA ARG A 382 -15.26 -11.24 14.07
C ARG A 382 -15.30 -9.81 13.56
N VAL A 383 -14.70 -8.90 14.33
CA VAL A 383 -14.67 -7.47 14.05
C VAL A 383 -13.32 -7.07 13.47
N VAL A 384 -13.32 -6.50 12.27
CA VAL A 384 -12.14 -5.92 11.62
C VAL A 384 -12.20 -4.41 11.75
N LEU A 385 -11.18 -3.84 12.40
CA LEU A 385 -10.98 -2.41 12.53
C LEU A 385 -10.03 -1.92 11.45
N LYS A 386 -10.46 -0.91 10.70
CA LYS A 386 -9.72 -0.32 9.59
C LYS A 386 -9.37 1.14 9.92
N PRO A 387 -8.27 1.40 10.66
CA PRO A 387 -7.80 2.76 10.89
C PRO A 387 -7.32 3.41 9.60
N ASN A 388 -7.14 4.74 9.64
CA ASN A 388 -6.36 5.46 8.63
C ASN A 388 -4.90 5.46 9.05
N LEU A 389 -4.06 4.68 8.38
CA LEU A 389 -2.60 4.72 8.52
C LEU A 389 -2.00 4.85 7.12
N VAL A 390 -1.56 6.05 6.77
CA VAL A 390 -1.09 6.38 5.41
C VAL A 390 0.43 6.55 5.37
N GLU A 391 0.96 7.32 6.32
CA GLU A 391 2.35 7.70 6.46
C GLU A 391 2.60 8.20 7.88
N TYR A 392 3.84 8.16 8.38
CA TYR A 392 4.17 8.70 9.69
C TYR A 392 5.12 9.89 9.59
N ARG A 393 4.67 11.02 10.12
CA ARG A 393 5.49 12.21 10.37
C ARG A 393 5.10 12.72 11.75
N ARG A 394 6.03 12.70 12.70
CA ARG A 394 5.77 12.95 14.12
C ARG A 394 5.00 14.25 14.38
N GLU A 395 5.26 15.28 13.59
CA GLU A 395 4.68 16.62 13.73
C GLU A 395 3.36 16.81 12.97
N LYS A 396 2.82 15.76 12.32
CA LYS A 396 1.64 15.84 11.47
C LYS A 396 0.53 14.92 11.95
N VAL A 397 -0.72 15.37 11.81
CA VAL A 397 -1.94 14.63 12.15
C VAL A 397 -2.52 13.87 10.95
N ILE A 398 -1.71 12.97 10.38
CA ILE A 398 -2.06 12.25 9.14
C ILE A 398 -3.06 11.10 9.40
N ASN A 399 -2.86 10.41 10.53
CA ASN A 399 -3.46 9.11 10.83
C ASN A 399 -4.49 9.21 11.97
N THR A 400 -5.35 8.19 12.07
CA THR A 400 -6.19 7.98 13.25
C THR A 400 -5.30 7.84 14.50
N ASP A 401 -5.62 8.56 15.57
CA ASP A 401 -4.81 8.51 16.78
C ASP A 401 -4.91 7.11 17.44
N PRO A 402 -3.78 6.49 17.86
CA PRO A 402 -3.80 5.17 18.50
C PRO A 402 -4.73 5.09 19.72
N ARG A 403 -4.94 6.18 20.46
CA ARG A 403 -5.85 6.21 21.62
C ARG A 403 -7.32 6.03 21.21
N VAL A 404 -7.71 6.48 20.02
CA VAL A 404 -9.03 6.19 19.46
C VAL A 404 -9.14 4.71 19.11
N VAL A 405 -8.10 4.12 18.52
CA VAL A 405 -8.08 2.68 18.21
C VAL A 405 -8.14 1.84 19.50
N ASP A 406 -7.40 2.23 20.54
CA ASP A 406 -7.43 1.61 21.87
C ASP A 406 -8.85 1.60 22.47
N ALA A 407 -9.54 2.73 22.39
CA ALA A 407 -10.90 2.88 22.88
C ALA A 407 -11.91 2.03 22.08
N VAL A 408 -11.76 1.95 20.76
CA VAL A 408 -12.62 1.10 19.91
C VAL A 408 -12.38 -0.39 20.16
N ILE A 409 -11.12 -0.83 20.34
CA ILE A 409 -10.82 -2.22 20.73
C ILE A 409 -11.47 -2.54 22.08
N THR A 410 -11.35 -1.62 23.05
CA THR A 410 -11.97 -1.75 24.38
C THR A 410 -13.49 -1.90 24.28
N LEU A 411 -14.14 -1.05 23.47
CA LEU A 411 -15.57 -1.15 23.17
C LEU A 411 -15.92 -2.53 22.59
N CYS A 412 -15.23 -2.97 21.53
CA CYS A 412 -15.53 -4.24 20.87
C CYS A 412 -15.44 -5.43 21.82
N LYS A 413 -14.41 -5.46 22.68
CA LYS A 413 -14.25 -6.50 23.70
C LYS A 413 -15.34 -6.46 24.76
N LYS A 414 -15.71 -5.26 25.23
CA LYS A 414 -16.79 -5.07 26.21
C LYS A 414 -18.15 -5.54 25.67
N GLU A 415 -18.39 -5.32 24.37
CA GLU A 415 -19.60 -5.77 23.66
C GLU A 415 -19.55 -7.26 23.26
N GLY A 416 -18.52 -7.99 23.67
CA GLY A 416 -18.43 -9.45 23.50
C GLY A 416 -18.04 -9.90 22.09
N ALA A 417 -17.28 -9.10 21.33
CA ALA A 417 -16.72 -9.54 20.05
C ALA A 417 -15.89 -10.82 20.22
N ALA A 418 -16.07 -11.79 19.31
CA ALA A 418 -15.36 -13.07 19.35
C ALA A 418 -13.89 -12.93 18.95
N GLU A 419 -13.60 -12.05 17.99
CA GLU A 419 -12.24 -11.69 17.58
C GLU A 419 -12.24 -10.20 17.19
N VAL A 420 -11.19 -9.49 17.59
CA VAL A 420 -10.90 -8.14 17.09
C VAL A 420 -9.59 -8.20 16.32
N VAL A 421 -9.58 -7.70 15.09
CA VAL A 421 -8.41 -7.61 14.22
C VAL A 421 -8.24 -6.18 13.75
N VAL A 422 -7.02 -5.65 13.79
CA VAL A 422 -6.72 -4.35 13.16
C VAL A 422 -6.05 -4.63 11.82
N ALA A 423 -6.59 -4.07 10.74
CA ALA A 423 -6.09 -4.31 9.40
C ALA A 423 -5.88 -3.01 8.63
N GLU A 424 -4.70 -2.81 8.05
CA GLU A 424 -4.43 -1.65 7.20
C GLU A 424 -3.41 -1.91 6.09
N GLY A 425 -3.59 -1.21 4.95
CA GLY A 425 -2.80 -1.26 3.73
C GLY A 425 -2.45 0.15 3.23
N PRO A 426 -1.44 0.82 3.82
CA PRO A 426 -0.98 2.15 3.42
C PRO A 426 -0.58 2.20 1.94
N GLY A 427 -0.80 3.37 1.32
CA GLY A 427 -0.46 3.58 -0.10
C GLY A 427 0.99 3.98 -0.35
N HIS A 428 1.61 4.73 0.57
CA HIS A 428 2.92 5.36 0.34
C HIS A 428 4.12 4.56 0.87
N TRP A 429 3.92 3.63 1.80
CA TRP A 429 4.97 2.81 2.39
C TRP A 429 4.62 1.32 2.29
N ARG A 430 5.55 0.50 1.79
CA ARG A 430 5.43 -0.97 1.82
C ARG A 430 5.75 -1.58 3.17
N ASN A 431 6.67 -0.99 3.92
CA ASN A 431 7.02 -1.45 5.27
C ASN A 431 5.97 -0.95 6.28
N VAL A 432 4.84 -1.65 6.34
CA VAL A 432 3.70 -1.29 7.20
C VAL A 432 4.04 -1.45 8.67
N GLN A 433 4.87 -2.44 9.00
CA GLN A 433 5.28 -2.72 10.39
C GLN A 433 6.06 -1.53 10.98
N PHE A 434 6.91 -0.88 10.20
CA PHE A 434 7.54 0.39 10.60
C PHE A 434 6.50 1.47 10.91
N LEU A 435 5.49 1.66 10.05
CA LEU A 435 4.43 2.65 10.31
C LEU A 435 3.61 2.32 11.56
N VAL A 436 3.30 1.04 11.81
CA VAL A 436 2.57 0.60 13.01
C VAL A 436 3.38 0.89 14.27
N LYS A 437 4.70 0.64 14.25
CA LYS A 437 5.59 0.94 15.38
C LYS A 437 5.70 2.44 15.62
N GLU A 438 6.05 3.21 14.60
CA GLU A 438 6.31 4.65 14.73
C GLU A 438 5.06 5.46 15.06
N SER A 439 3.89 5.03 14.57
CA SER A 439 2.62 5.70 14.91
C SER A 439 2.16 5.47 16.35
N GLY A 440 2.78 4.54 17.09
CA GLY A 440 2.33 4.13 18.43
C GLY A 440 1.19 3.11 18.42
N LEU A 441 0.66 2.75 17.24
CA LEU A 441 -0.38 1.72 17.11
C LEU A 441 0.11 0.34 17.59
N GLY A 442 1.38 -0.01 17.35
CA GLY A 442 1.96 -1.28 17.79
C GLY A 442 1.82 -1.52 19.30
N ALA A 443 2.04 -0.48 20.12
CA ALA A 443 1.90 -0.58 21.58
C ALA A 443 0.44 -0.82 22.01
N VAL A 444 -0.53 -0.23 21.30
CA VAL A 444 -1.96 -0.46 21.54
C VAL A 444 -2.35 -1.89 21.20
N LEU A 445 -1.86 -2.41 20.06
CA LEU A 445 -2.14 -3.78 19.64
C LEU A 445 -1.59 -4.79 20.64
N GLU A 446 -0.36 -4.58 21.11
CA GLU A 446 0.30 -5.42 22.12
C GLU A 446 -0.44 -5.37 23.46
N LYS A 447 -0.81 -4.17 23.96
CA LYS A 447 -1.63 -3.98 25.17
C LYS A 447 -2.91 -4.83 25.13
N HIS A 448 -3.51 -4.98 23.96
CA HIS A 448 -4.77 -5.70 23.79
C HIS A 448 -4.60 -7.15 23.32
N GLY A 449 -3.38 -7.60 22.97
CA GLY A 449 -3.18 -8.90 22.31
C GLY A 449 -3.96 -9.03 21.01
N VAL A 450 -4.11 -7.92 20.26
CA VAL A 450 -4.88 -7.87 19.00
C VAL A 450 -3.94 -8.03 17.82
N ARG A 451 -4.29 -8.93 16.91
CA ARG A 451 -3.52 -9.20 15.70
C ARG A 451 -3.61 -8.03 14.72
N PHE A 452 -2.46 -7.68 14.13
CA PHE A 452 -2.37 -6.80 12.98
C PHE A 452 -2.40 -7.59 11.67
N VAL A 453 -3.06 -7.06 10.66
CA VAL A 453 -3.00 -7.57 9.29
C VAL A 453 -2.57 -6.46 8.35
N ASP A 454 -1.42 -6.65 7.70
CA ASP A 454 -1.03 -5.84 6.56
C ASP A 454 -1.89 -6.23 5.34
N ILE A 455 -2.85 -5.39 5.01
CA ILE A 455 -3.76 -5.59 3.87
C ILE A 455 -3.00 -5.64 2.55
N ASN A 456 -1.86 -4.94 2.43
CA ASN A 456 -1.13 -4.92 1.18
C ASN A 456 -0.54 -6.28 0.80
N HIS A 457 -0.27 -7.12 1.79
CA HIS A 457 0.32 -8.45 1.64
C HIS A 457 -0.64 -9.59 2.06
N ASP A 458 -1.88 -9.27 2.42
CA ASP A 458 -2.91 -10.26 2.73
C ASP A 458 -3.45 -10.93 1.46
N GLU A 459 -4.13 -12.06 1.65
CA GLU A 459 -4.57 -12.89 0.54
C GLU A 459 -5.61 -12.19 -0.35
N PRO A 460 -5.39 -12.07 -1.67
CA PRO A 460 -6.37 -11.48 -2.57
C PRO A 460 -7.63 -12.34 -2.70
N VAL A 461 -8.79 -11.69 -2.70
CA VAL A 461 -10.09 -12.28 -3.02
C VAL A 461 -10.70 -11.48 -4.17
N LYS A 462 -10.93 -12.15 -5.29
CA LYS A 462 -11.55 -11.55 -6.48
C LYS A 462 -13.06 -11.45 -6.30
N LEU A 463 -13.58 -10.24 -6.26
CA LEU A 463 -15.00 -9.94 -6.12
C LEU A 463 -15.53 -9.18 -7.33
N PRO A 464 -16.79 -9.38 -7.73
CA PRO A 464 -17.43 -8.54 -8.75
C PRO A 464 -17.39 -7.08 -8.31
N ASN A 465 -16.96 -6.18 -9.20
CA ASN A 465 -17.08 -4.74 -8.93
C ASN A 465 -18.57 -4.37 -8.97
N MET A 466 -19.14 -3.94 -7.84
CA MET A 466 -20.56 -3.63 -7.77
C MET A 466 -20.89 -2.21 -8.25
N GLY A 467 -19.97 -1.25 -8.09
CA GLY A 467 -20.23 0.14 -8.49
C GLY A 467 -20.11 0.40 -10.00
N ARG A 468 -19.16 -0.29 -10.66
CA ARG A 468 -18.89 -0.26 -12.12
C ARG A 468 -18.50 1.10 -12.72
N LEU A 469 -18.20 2.11 -11.90
CA LEU A 469 -17.84 3.45 -12.35
C LEU A 469 -16.42 3.52 -12.95
N THR A 470 -15.51 2.67 -12.48
CA THR A 470 -14.12 2.61 -12.99
C THR A 470 -13.95 1.82 -14.29
N GLY A 471 -15.01 1.14 -14.75
CA GLY A 471 -14.96 0.19 -15.87
C GLY A 471 -14.26 -1.13 -15.57
N LEU A 472 -13.78 -1.34 -14.33
CA LEU A 472 -13.21 -2.62 -13.91
C LEU A 472 -14.29 -3.66 -13.68
N ASP A 473 -14.04 -4.87 -14.17
CA ASP A 473 -15.00 -5.96 -14.04
C ASP A 473 -15.04 -6.57 -12.64
N HIS A 474 -13.90 -6.55 -11.95
CA HIS A 474 -13.70 -7.13 -10.64
C HIS A 474 -12.77 -6.24 -9.84
N LEU A 475 -12.92 -6.28 -8.51
CA LEU A 475 -11.95 -5.78 -7.57
C LEU A 475 -11.33 -6.96 -6.82
N TYR A 476 -10.05 -6.85 -6.48
CA TYR A 476 -9.37 -7.74 -5.57
C TYR A 476 -9.33 -7.04 -4.21
N LEU A 477 -9.92 -7.63 -3.19
CA LEU A 477 -9.85 -7.15 -1.81
C LEU A 477 -9.01 -8.11 -0.98
N SER A 478 -8.51 -7.69 0.18
CA SER A 478 -7.87 -8.62 1.11
C SER A 478 -8.90 -9.56 1.72
N ARG A 479 -8.50 -10.82 1.95
CA ARG A 479 -9.34 -11.84 2.58
C ARG A 479 -9.83 -11.40 3.95
N THR A 480 -8.99 -10.76 4.75
CA THR A 480 -9.34 -10.27 6.08
C THR A 480 -10.51 -9.28 6.03
N VAL A 481 -10.51 -8.36 5.05
CA VAL A 481 -11.60 -7.38 4.87
C VAL A 481 -12.83 -8.04 4.26
N ALA A 482 -12.65 -8.85 3.20
CA ALA A 482 -13.76 -9.48 2.48
C ALA A 482 -14.55 -10.51 3.32
N SER A 483 -13.93 -11.07 4.36
CA SER A 483 -14.55 -12.05 5.28
C SER A 483 -14.89 -11.47 6.65
N ALA A 484 -14.80 -10.15 6.83
CA ALA A 484 -15.19 -9.51 8.08
C ALA A 484 -16.70 -9.66 8.30
N GLU A 485 -17.12 -10.17 9.47
CA GLU A 485 -18.53 -10.15 9.85
C GLU A 485 -18.99 -8.75 10.24
N VAL A 486 -18.08 -7.99 10.86
CA VAL A 486 -18.24 -6.55 11.09
C VAL A 486 -16.96 -5.86 10.66
N LEU A 487 -17.09 -4.87 9.78
CA LEU A 487 -16.01 -4.00 9.34
C LEU A 487 -16.28 -2.59 9.86
N ILE A 488 -15.40 -2.08 10.71
CA ILE A 488 -15.49 -0.72 11.26
C ILE A 488 -14.40 0.14 10.63
N SER A 489 -14.79 1.18 9.90
CA SER A 489 -13.85 2.18 9.36
C SER A 489 -13.55 3.23 10.42
N LEU A 490 -12.27 3.47 10.71
CA LEU A 490 -11.83 4.48 11.68
C LEU A 490 -11.03 5.57 10.97
N PRO A 491 -11.65 6.46 10.17
CA PRO A 491 -10.92 7.50 9.46
C PRO A 491 -10.50 8.68 10.36
N LYS A 492 -9.53 9.46 9.90
CA LYS A 492 -9.19 10.78 10.44
C LYS A 492 -10.02 11.86 9.75
N LEU A 493 -10.55 12.84 10.49
CA LEU A 493 -11.22 14.03 9.94
C LEU A 493 -10.20 14.92 9.22
N LYS A 494 -10.16 14.89 7.88
CA LYS A 494 -9.24 15.75 7.13
C LYS A 494 -9.74 16.21 5.76
N THR A 495 -9.28 17.38 5.34
CA THR A 495 -9.39 17.83 3.94
C THR A 495 -8.50 16.98 3.02
N HIS A 496 -8.79 16.98 1.72
CA HIS A 496 -8.00 16.25 0.73
C HIS A 496 -8.06 16.93 -0.65
N HIS A 497 -6.90 17.28 -1.22
CA HIS A 497 -6.87 18.01 -2.50
C HIS A 497 -7.54 17.30 -3.70
N TRP A 498 -7.54 15.96 -3.80
CA TRP A 498 -8.19 15.24 -4.91
C TRP A 498 -9.61 14.73 -4.61
N ALA A 499 -9.97 14.61 -3.33
CA ALA A 499 -11.23 13.96 -2.93
C ALA A 499 -12.20 14.92 -2.23
N GLY A 500 -11.81 16.17 -1.98
CA GLY A 500 -12.52 17.10 -1.08
C GLY A 500 -12.14 16.82 0.38
N ALA A 501 -12.43 15.60 0.85
CA ALA A 501 -12.13 15.16 2.20
C ALA A 501 -11.62 13.71 2.24
N THR A 502 -10.85 13.37 3.26
CA THR A 502 -10.61 11.98 3.65
C THR A 502 -11.46 11.67 4.86
N LEU A 503 -12.41 10.77 4.69
CA LEU A 503 -13.33 10.33 5.72
C LEU A 503 -13.56 8.83 5.51
N SER A 504 -14.74 8.32 5.87
CA SER A 504 -15.02 6.89 5.93
C SER A 504 -14.96 6.22 4.57
N LEU A 505 -15.51 6.84 3.53
CA LEU A 505 -15.50 6.31 2.16
C LEU A 505 -14.08 6.30 1.58
N LYS A 506 -13.33 7.40 1.70
CA LYS A 506 -11.95 7.48 1.18
C LYS A 506 -11.01 6.51 1.89
N ASN A 507 -11.24 6.24 3.17
CA ASN A 507 -10.43 5.31 3.97
C ASN A 507 -10.45 3.87 3.41
N LEU A 508 -11.48 3.52 2.63
CA LEU A 508 -11.61 2.20 2.00
C LEU A 508 -10.60 1.97 0.87
N PHE A 509 -9.96 3.01 0.37
CA PHE A 509 -8.84 2.86 -0.58
C PHE A 509 -7.68 2.04 0.03
N GLY A 510 -7.54 2.06 1.37
CA GLY A 510 -6.59 1.22 2.10
C GLY A 510 -6.90 -0.28 2.03
N THR A 511 -8.16 -0.67 1.72
CA THR A 511 -8.60 -2.08 1.75
C THR A 511 -8.19 -2.93 0.55
N LEU A 512 -7.69 -2.30 -0.52
CA LEU A 512 -7.18 -3.04 -1.67
C LEU A 512 -5.71 -3.41 -1.48
N PRO A 513 -5.31 -4.66 -1.79
CA PRO A 513 -3.96 -5.13 -1.56
C PRO A 513 -2.97 -4.56 -2.57
N GLY A 514 -1.89 -3.94 -2.08
CA GLY A 514 -0.78 -3.43 -2.88
C GLY A 514 -0.16 -4.47 -3.82
N ILE A 515 -0.05 -5.74 -3.41
CA ILE A 515 0.42 -6.82 -4.30
C ILE A 515 -0.40 -6.99 -5.59
N CYS A 516 -1.66 -6.50 -5.63
CA CYS A 516 -2.50 -6.54 -6.82
C CYS A 516 -2.49 -5.23 -7.62
N TYR A 517 -2.41 -4.08 -6.94
CA TYR A 517 -2.60 -2.77 -7.58
C TYR A 517 -1.33 -1.92 -7.66
N GLY A 518 -0.25 -2.39 -7.06
CA GLY A 518 0.99 -1.64 -6.82
C GLY A 518 0.83 -0.63 -5.68
N TRP A 519 1.90 0.13 -5.46
CA TRP A 519 1.93 1.26 -4.53
C TRP A 519 2.15 2.53 -5.34
N PRO A 520 1.24 3.53 -5.28
CA PRO A 520 0.11 3.73 -4.36
C PRO A 520 -1.25 3.26 -4.94
N LYS A 521 -1.33 2.09 -5.57
CA LYS A 521 -2.56 1.59 -6.23
C LYS A 521 -2.99 2.52 -7.38
N ASN A 522 -2.01 2.94 -8.17
CA ASN A 522 -2.12 4.06 -9.10
C ASN A 522 -3.23 3.91 -10.15
N GLU A 523 -3.54 2.69 -10.57
CA GLU A 523 -4.64 2.47 -11.52
C GLU A 523 -5.98 3.05 -11.08
N LEU A 524 -6.26 2.94 -9.78
CA LEU A 524 -7.50 3.43 -9.21
C LEU A 524 -7.52 4.96 -9.12
N HIS A 525 -6.37 5.64 -9.18
CA HIS A 525 -6.30 7.09 -9.18
C HIS A 525 -6.72 7.67 -10.54
N TRP A 526 -6.12 7.18 -11.63
CA TRP A 526 -6.41 7.72 -12.97
C TRP A 526 -7.75 7.24 -13.57
N ARG A 527 -8.34 6.16 -13.03
CA ARG A 527 -9.74 5.79 -13.33
C ARG A 527 -10.78 6.72 -12.68
N GLY A 528 -10.32 7.76 -11.98
CA GLY A 528 -11.11 8.73 -11.24
C GLY A 528 -11.22 8.33 -9.77
N ILE A 529 -10.60 9.12 -8.89
CA ILE A 529 -10.62 8.87 -7.44
C ILE A 529 -12.04 8.73 -6.89
N PRO A 530 -13.02 9.61 -7.22
CA PRO A 530 -14.40 9.43 -6.77
C PRO A 530 -15.03 8.11 -7.26
N ASN A 531 -14.81 7.75 -8.52
CA ASN A 531 -15.33 6.50 -9.10
C ASN A 531 -14.80 5.28 -8.36
N SER A 532 -13.49 5.24 -8.12
CA SER A 532 -12.83 4.15 -7.42
C SER A 532 -13.34 4.02 -5.98
N ILE A 533 -13.45 5.13 -5.24
CA ILE A 533 -13.97 5.10 -3.87
C ILE A 533 -15.38 4.51 -3.80
N VAL A 534 -16.27 4.97 -4.68
CA VAL A 534 -17.65 4.48 -4.72
C VAL A 534 -17.72 3.02 -5.18
N ASP A 535 -16.92 2.61 -6.16
CA ASP A 535 -16.83 1.20 -6.59
C ASP A 535 -16.40 0.27 -5.44
N ILE A 536 -15.40 0.69 -4.66
CA ILE A 536 -14.94 -0.05 -3.49
C ILE A 536 -16.05 -0.13 -2.44
N ALA A 537 -16.66 1.01 -2.09
CA ALA A 537 -17.72 1.08 -1.10
C ALA A 537 -18.96 0.27 -1.50
N CYS A 538 -19.34 0.26 -2.79
CA CYS A 538 -20.42 -0.58 -3.32
C CYS A 538 -20.09 -2.07 -3.23
N THR A 539 -18.82 -2.45 -3.36
CA THR A 539 -18.37 -3.84 -3.38
C THR A 539 -18.16 -4.40 -1.97
N CYS A 540 -17.65 -3.58 -1.05
CA CYS A 540 -17.40 -3.94 0.34
C CYS A 540 -17.70 -2.72 1.24
N THR A 541 -18.92 -2.65 1.74
CA THR A 541 -19.35 -1.53 2.60
C THR A 541 -19.05 -1.85 4.06
N PRO A 542 -18.29 -0.98 4.78
CA PRO A 542 -18.24 -1.02 6.23
C PRO A 542 -19.62 -1.00 6.88
N HIS A 543 -19.72 -1.64 8.04
CA HIS A 543 -20.93 -1.71 8.84
C HIS A 543 -21.07 -0.50 9.75
N LEU A 544 -19.94 0.08 10.16
CA LEU A 544 -19.89 1.25 11.03
C LEU A 544 -18.70 2.13 10.66
N ALA A 545 -18.85 3.44 10.76
CA ALA A 545 -17.77 4.40 10.73
C ALA A 545 -17.65 5.11 12.08
N ILE A 546 -16.42 5.30 12.55
CA ILE A 546 -16.08 6.09 13.73
C ILE A 546 -14.96 7.05 13.33
N VAL A 547 -15.30 8.31 13.08
CA VAL A 547 -14.36 9.33 12.63
C VAL A 547 -13.66 9.95 13.83
N ASP A 548 -12.32 9.86 13.82
CA ASP A 548 -11.45 10.61 14.71
C ASP A 548 -11.40 12.08 14.24
N GLY A 549 -12.24 12.90 14.87
CA GLY A 549 -12.28 14.35 14.71
C GLY A 549 -11.88 15.09 15.97
N ILE A 550 -11.13 14.48 16.89
CA ILE A 550 -10.66 15.19 18.10
C ILE A 550 -9.68 16.28 17.66
N VAL A 551 -8.67 15.86 16.89
CA VAL A 551 -7.80 16.75 16.11
C VAL A 551 -7.84 16.31 14.65
N GLY A 552 -8.41 17.15 13.80
CA GLY A 552 -8.44 16.97 12.35
C GLY A 552 -7.25 17.60 11.64
N MET A 553 -7.21 17.45 10.32
CA MET A 553 -6.23 18.12 9.45
C MET A 553 -6.93 19.05 8.46
N GLU A 554 -6.49 20.31 8.43
CA GLU A 554 -6.91 21.31 7.45
C GLU A 554 -5.79 21.68 6.47
N GLY A 555 -6.13 22.44 5.43
CA GLY A 555 -5.23 22.85 4.37
C GLY A 555 -4.97 21.72 3.37
N ASP A 556 -3.72 21.60 2.93
CA ASP A 556 -3.30 20.67 1.87
C ASP A 556 -3.12 19.22 2.36
N GLY A 557 -4.23 18.60 2.75
CA GLY A 557 -4.31 17.16 2.99
C GLY A 557 -4.21 16.34 1.68
N PRO A 558 -3.80 15.06 1.75
CA PRO A 558 -3.92 14.20 2.94
C PRO A 558 -2.65 14.09 3.79
N LEU A 559 -1.56 14.76 3.43
CA LEU A 559 -0.24 14.66 4.08
C LEU A 559 0.32 15.99 4.60
N MET A 560 0.07 17.09 3.88
CA MET A 560 0.79 18.36 4.05
C MET A 560 -0.01 19.44 4.77
N GLY A 561 -1.16 19.09 5.33
CA GLY A 561 -1.99 19.98 6.13
C GLY A 561 -1.42 20.30 7.51
N THR A 562 -2.22 21.03 8.29
CA THR A 562 -1.96 21.46 9.67
C THR A 562 -3.01 20.89 10.61
N ALA A 563 -2.66 20.75 11.89
CA ALA A 563 -3.58 20.25 12.91
C ALA A 563 -4.66 21.28 13.25
N LYS A 564 -5.90 20.84 13.36
CA LYS A 564 -7.03 21.65 13.79
C LYS A 564 -7.82 20.92 14.88
N THR A 565 -7.89 21.50 16.07
CA THR A 565 -8.72 20.96 17.16
C THR A 565 -10.19 21.18 16.84
N VAL A 566 -10.97 20.09 16.86
CA VAL A 566 -12.43 20.12 16.67
C VAL A 566 -13.14 19.53 17.89
N GLY A 567 -12.55 18.50 18.51
CA GLY A 567 -13.04 17.90 19.74
C GLY A 567 -14.26 16.99 19.53
N ALA A 568 -14.30 16.27 18.41
CA ALA A 568 -15.45 15.47 17.98
C ALA A 568 -15.11 13.99 17.76
N LEU A 569 -15.97 13.10 18.23
CA LEU A 569 -16.06 11.72 17.75
C LEU A 569 -17.38 11.53 17.02
N ILE A 570 -17.33 11.11 15.75
CA ILE A 570 -18.51 10.98 14.90
C ILE A 570 -18.73 9.50 14.60
N MET A 571 -19.94 8.98 14.85
CA MET A 571 -20.28 7.57 14.65
C MET A 571 -21.57 7.43 13.83
N GLY A 572 -21.59 6.46 12.90
CA GLY A 572 -22.79 6.10 12.17
C GLY A 572 -22.62 4.89 11.25
N ALA A 573 -23.74 4.24 10.90
CA ALA A 573 -23.76 3.07 10.00
C ALA A 573 -23.94 3.45 8.51
N ASP A 574 -24.44 4.66 8.24
CA ASP A 574 -24.51 5.22 6.89
C ASP A 574 -23.27 6.07 6.60
N LEU A 575 -22.39 5.54 5.75
CA LEU A 575 -21.11 6.17 5.42
C LEU A 575 -21.26 7.53 4.71
N VAL A 576 -22.30 7.70 3.90
CA VAL A 576 -22.54 8.96 3.20
C VAL A 576 -23.04 10.00 4.20
N ALA A 577 -23.92 9.60 5.12
CA ALA A 577 -24.44 10.49 6.16
C ALA A 577 -23.33 10.93 7.12
N VAL A 578 -22.46 9.99 7.55
CA VAL A 578 -21.30 10.28 8.39
C VAL A 578 -20.37 11.25 7.68
N ASP A 579 -19.96 10.94 6.44
CA ASP A 579 -19.01 11.78 5.73
C ASP A 579 -19.60 13.16 5.41
N ALA A 580 -20.89 13.24 5.07
CA ALA A 580 -21.59 14.50 4.85
C ALA A 580 -21.68 15.34 6.14
N THR A 581 -21.89 14.71 7.29
CA THR A 581 -21.89 15.38 8.60
C THR A 581 -20.51 15.93 8.94
N CYS A 582 -19.45 15.15 8.69
CA CYS A 582 -18.08 15.62 8.83
C CYS A 582 -17.73 16.78 7.88
N CYS A 583 -18.20 16.74 6.62
CA CYS A 583 -18.08 17.86 5.69
C CYS A 583 -18.73 19.13 6.26
N ARG A 584 -19.95 19.05 6.82
CA ARG A 584 -20.62 20.18 7.48
C ARG A 584 -19.83 20.70 8.69
N LEU A 585 -19.25 19.82 9.51
CA LEU A 585 -18.38 20.22 10.63
C LEU A 585 -17.16 21.01 10.16
N MET A 586 -16.63 20.72 8.96
CA MET A 586 -15.48 21.42 8.36
C MET A 586 -15.88 22.66 7.52
N HIS A 587 -17.18 22.97 7.45
CA HIS A 587 -17.78 23.93 6.51
C HIS A 587 -17.53 23.61 5.03
N LEU A 588 -17.24 22.36 4.68
CA LEU A 588 -17.13 21.89 3.30
C LEU A 588 -18.52 21.47 2.79
N PRO A 589 -19.06 22.04 1.71
CA PRO A 589 -20.42 21.73 1.23
C PRO A 589 -20.51 20.29 0.69
N PRO A 590 -21.19 19.35 1.38
CA PRO A 590 -21.19 17.93 1.03
C PRO A 590 -21.81 17.66 -0.35
N GLU A 591 -22.79 18.44 -0.78
CA GLU A 591 -23.44 18.37 -2.09
C GLU A 591 -22.53 18.77 -3.26
N ARG A 592 -21.38 19.38 -2.97
CA ARG A 592 -20.37 19.73 -3.98
C ARG A 592 -19.23 18.72 -4.03
N VAL A 593 -19.13 17.79 -3.07
CA VAL A 593 -18.06 16.77 -3.05
C VAL A 593 -18.45 15.62 -4.01
N PRO A 594 -17.74 15.42 -5.14
CA PRO A 594 -18.15 14.47 -6.17
C PRO A 594 -18.35 13.03 -5.65
N THR A 595 -17.47 12.60 -4.74
CA THR A 595 -17.56 11.27 -4.12
C THR A 595 -18.85 11.08 -3.34
N LEU A 596 -19.30 12.07 -2.57
CA LEU A 596 -20.53 11.98 -1.77
C LEU A 596 -21.78 11.97 -2.65
N VAL A 597 -21.80 12.83 -3.67
CA VAL A 597 -22.89 12.86 -4.64
C VAL A 597 -23.00 11.53 -5.39
N LEU A 598 -21.89 11.00 -5.89
CA LEU A 598 -21.86 9.71 -6.57
C LEU A 598 -22.26 8.55 -5.64
N ALA A 599 -21.79 8.55 -4.39
CA ALA A 599 -22.14 7.53 -3.41
C ALA A 599 -23.64 7.53 -3.09
N ALA A 600 -24.23 8.72 -2.93
CA ALA A 600 -25.66 8.87 -2.69
C ALA A 600 -26.51 8.43 -3.89
N LEU A 601 -26.11 8.78 -5.12
CA LEU A 601 -26.73 8.29 -6.36
C LEU A 601 -26.65 6.76 -6.48
N LYS A 602 -25.58 6.16 -5.95
CA LYS A 602 -25.41 4.70 -5.84
C LYS A 602 -26.09 4.08 -4.62
N ARG A 603 -26.96 4.84 -3.94
CA ARG A 603 -27.74 4.41 -2.77
C ARG A 603 -26.87 3.80 -1.67
N LEU A 604 -25.63 4.29 -1.51
CA LEU A 604 -24.78 3.92 -0.38
C LEU A 604 -25.24 4.57 0.92
N GLY A 605 -26.01 5.66 0.83
CA GLY A 605 -26.43 6.41 2.00
C GLY A 605 -27.08 7.75 1.69
N ARG A 606 -27.48 8.47 2.74
CA ARG A 606 -28.16 9.77 2.67
C ARG A 606 -27.18 10.93 2.69
N LEU A 607 -27.42 11.92 1.82
CA LEU A 607 -26.60 13.12 1.69
C LEU A 607 -27.22 14.36 2.34
N LYS A 608 -28.53 14.54 2.17
CA LYS A 608 -29.26 15.73 2.63
C LYS A 608 -29.38 15.74 4.15
N GLU A 609 -29.12 16.90 4.76
CA GLU A 609 -29.15 17.05 6.22
C GLU A 609 -30.50 16.69 6.82
N ALA A 610 -31.59 17.08 6.16
CA ALA A 610 -32.95 16.78 6.60
C ALA A 610 -33.26 15.26 6.65
N ASP A 611 -32.50 14.44 5.93
CA ASP A 611 -32.63 12.98 5.92
C ASP A 611 -31.69 12.27 6.92
N ILE A 612 -30.88 13.03 7.66
CA ILE A 612 -29.84 12.52 8.57
C ILE A 612 -30.24 12.91 10.00
N PRO A 613 -30.83 11.98 10.78
CA PRO A 613 -31.10 12.23 12.20
C PRO A 613 -29.78 12.47 12.95
N GLN A 614 -29.59 13.69 13.42
CA GLN A 614 -28.44 14.03 14.27
C GLN A 614 -28.72 13.55 15.71
N LEU A 615 -27.72 12.90 16.31
CA LEU A 615 -27.72 12.47 17.72
C LEU A 615 -26.52 13.07 18.45
N GLY A 616 -26.64 13.28 19.76
CA GLY A 616 -25.60 13.91 20.57
C GLY A 616 -25.51 15.42 20.34
N VAL A 617 -24.30 15.97 20.22
CA VAL A 617 -24.11 17.43 20.12
C VAL A 617 -24.38 17.95 18.71
N PRO A 618 -25.18 19.02 18.54
CA PRO A 618 -25.55 19.52 17.22
C PRO A 618 -24.32 19.98 16.43
N ILE A 619 -24.36 19.85 15.10
CA ILE A 619 -23.26 20.24 14.20
C ILE A 619 -22.79 21.67 14.51
N ALA A 620 -23.73 22.62 14.67
CA ALA A 620 -23.44 24.02 14.96
C ALA A 620 -22.62 24.26 16.24
N ALA A 621 -22.60 23.32 17.19
CA ALA A 621 -21.85 23.47 18.45
C ALA A 621 -20.36 23.09 18.34
N LEU A 622 -19.96 22.42 17.25
CA LEU A 622 -18.58 21.97 17.01
C LEU A 622 -18.07 22.35 15.62
N ALA A 623 -18.95 22.78 14.71
CA ALA A 623 -18.58 23.18 13.37
C ALA A 623 -17.56 24.32 13.41
N THR A 624 -16.50 24.18 12.63
CA THR A 624 -15.42 25.14 12.52
C THR A 624 -14.94 25.19 11.07
N PRO A 625 -14.70 26.38 10.50
CA PRO A 625 -14.25 26.47 9.12
C PRO A 625 -12.84 25.93 8.99
N PHE A 626 -12.66 24.87 8.19
CA PHE A 626 -11.33 24.37 7.84
C PHE A 626 -10.73 25.24 6.72
N GLU A 627 -9.43 25.47 6.76
CA GLU A 627 -8.68 25.90 5.59
C GLU A 627 -8.77 24.78 4.53
N TRP A 628 -9.10 25.15 3.30
CA TRP A 628 -9.26 24.18 2.22
C TRP A 628 -7.95 23.97 1.47
N PRO A 629 -7.76 22.81 0.81
CA PRO A 629 -6.61 22.61 -0.06
C PRO A 629 -6.58 23.67 -1.17
N PRO A 630 -5.40 24.11 -1.61
CA PRO A 630 -5.27 24.99 -2.77
C PRO A 630 -6.01 24.41 -3.98
N ARG A 631 -6.73 25.26 -4.73
CA ARG A 631 -7.48 24.90 -5.94
C ARG A 631 -8.59 23.84 -5.74
N ILE A 632 -9.01 23.54 -4.51
CA ILE A 632 -10.07 22.55 -4.26
C ILE A 632 -11.38 22.88 -5.00
N GLU A 633 -11.66 24.17 -5.22
CA GLU A 633 -12.85 24.63 -5.93
C GLU A 633 -12.96 24.07 -7.35
N GLU A 634 -11.83 23.75 -7.99
CA GLU A 634 -11.79 23.13 -9.31
C GLU A 634 -12.15 21.64 -9.28
N GLN A 635 -11.99 21.00 -8.12
CA GLN A 635 -12.29 19.58 -7.89
C GLN A 635 -13.72 19.37 -7.37
N LEU A 636 -14.31 20.41 -6.77
CA LEU A 636 -15.70 20.40 -6.35
C LEU A 636 -16.64 20.57 -7.55
N LEU A 637 -17.86 20.03 -7.44
CA LEU A 637 -18.92 20.35 -8.38
C LEU A 637 -19.26 21.84 -8.27
N THR A 638 -19.59 22.47 -9.41
CA THR A 638 -20.14 23.83 -9.41
C THR A 638 -21.51 23.82 -8.73
N VAL A 639 -21.95 24.97 -8.23
CA VAL A 639 -23.25 25.11 -7.56
C VAL A 639 -24.40 24.68 -8.50
N GLU A 640 -24.32 25.03 -9.78
CA GLU A 640 -25.32 24.67 -10.79
C GLU A 640 -25.33 23.16 -11.04
N LYS A 641 -24.15 22.52 -11.15
CA LYS A 641 -24.05 21.07 -11.32
C LYS A 641 -24.58 20.34 -10.09
N ALA A 642 -24.25 20.79 -8.89
CA ALA A 642 -24.76 20.22 -7.65
C ALA A 642 -26.29 20.33 -7.56
N ALA A 643 -26.86 21.50 -7.88
CA ALA A 643 -28.31 21.72 -7.88
C ALA A 643 -29.06 20.90 -8.93
N ALA A 644 -28.42 20.58 -10.06
CA ALA A 644 -29.00 19.77 -11.12
C ALA A 644 -29.08 18.26 -10.78
N VAL A 645 -28.27 17.78 -9.84
CA VAL A 645 -28.29 16.37 -9.43
C VAL A 645 -29.42 16.12 -8.43
N LYS A 646 -30.41 15.34 -8.85
CA LYS A 646 -31.47 14.84 -7.95
C LYS A 646 -30.96 13.66 -7.15
N VAL A 647 -30.31 13.96 -6.01
CA VAL A 647 -29.96 12.99 -4.96
C VAL A 647 -31.14 12.77 -4.03
#